data_AF-A0A3M7NYN3-F1
#
_entry.id   AF-A0A3M7NYN3-F1
#
_cell.length_a   1.000
_cell.length_b   1.000
_cell.length_c   1.000
_cell.angle_alpha   90.00
_cell.angle_beta   90.00
_cell.angle_gamma   90.00
#
_symmetry.space_group_name_H-M   'P 1'
#
loop_
_entity.id
_entity.type
_entity.pdbx_description
1 polymer ?
#
loop_
_entity_poly.entity_id
_entity_poly.type
_entity_poly.pdbx_seq_one_letter_code
_entity_poly.pdbx_strand_id
1 'polypeptide(L)'
;MEQQDEFNADALFNDGPLPQIDPDVNLEAFEAVQLPANPFVVERIINLQHSGCLDRIAWSKQGHLASISDDGTSVNLHCLRFDVKTRTWTLSSKQSEPIGLGELASLLWSPRTSDLAIADVSGRISIWRRDHLSWNKFTEARSGAQDETDAHSQIIGLHWLGQERLNTQNEIVQYANKTGASWAQHRVKASPLGPLYTRAVVAVDRRARLSVIYGRLDNTFGRTRTALAEGADVPYTHAAFAPTSENKLLVVLASRDGSMPAWWVGVDFSELRQSSEGHLKPTGTPKLSVELATTNLNATSLPNVDGELYDPLCYGLTHLGIIPTSEINEVEKPPPTVYAVYANCSRNLSPTDPGYLVAGMVRQWTISSVIEELHPRFNDLPTKSSEPIAKLSSSIDRAADKDEAVITSIIHLDHRLGLFITTFDGRSDFLRIDDLSHDLSPLSYAMSEDETSSLPQSGFAFPLNPNSSHTALSPSVCVLASLTPDGCRPSLLTMEFPPNTSTSHTALLPTTATSSAAIASLILSFSRCVWTNLSIEDILSMILTTFPASFSAPIITSLYRTLFRETEFISEQFKGPPQTGGPTATPDTPISELEKVVQKPNLSKVFSFHYSVSFLAVKGKDLASKESLGNKWVWVAANLRFVVQVLSLYARDRQRSNTWATPEMLDLICGNIRWTLNLLRYMVEYILEVGDRESNPECFEPVNEAQGESPDGSQGLVPLLINCHWTRHMLWAILKIINGPYMAPESRHPLAIQVANQVAREINKGAIGKGVTILVLEAMLRPEWVTQADLTPGGAPEQSATILSQRQIEMMSTGIVCETYAGTVKLVRAKLFDGMREKNQIDRLKLWVNRVKTEDVLLVDGKTEGWVWDVHSKKKIWEGVREKDSDGLARNMLIKTCVRCGRHSDGVAGPKIGLGKPRPPLFSRCICDGPFVIENWDDVMSIGH
;
A
#
# COMPACT_ATOMS: atom_id res chain seq x y z
N MET A 1 -57.67 -3.10 -54.89
CA MET A 1 -58.52 -2.06 -54.33
C MET A 1 -57.80 -1.56 -53.10
N GLU A 2 -57.25 -0.36 -53.24
CA GLU A 2 -56.40 0.35 -52.28
C GLU A 2 -57.20 0.90 -51.09
N GLN A 3 -56.51 1.12 -49.97
CA GLN A 3 -56.63 2.26 -49.04
C GLN A 3 -55.65 1.97 -47.87
N GLN A 4 -54.42 2.49 -47.84
CA GLN A 4 -53.91 3.85 -47.61
C GLN A 4 -54.20 4.45 -46.22
N ASP A 5 -53.10 4.57 -45.47
CA ASP A 5 -52.70 5.43 -44.34
C ASP A 5 -53.70 6.42 -43.71
N GLU A 6 -53.66 6.49 -42.36
CA GLU A 6 -53.46 7.77 -41.67
C GLU A 6 -52.84 7.57 -40.27
N PHE A 7 -51.57 7.95 -40.12
CA PHE A 7 -50.88 8.11 -38.84
C PHE A 7 -51.28 9.47 -38.26
N ASN A 8 -52.04 9.48 -37.16
CA ASN A 8 -52.57 10.69 -36.56
C ASN A 8 -51.57 11.23 -35.51
N ALA A 9 -50.77 12.22 -35.90
CA ALA A 9 -49.68 12.80 -35.10
C ALA A 9 -50.14 13.91 -34.10
N ASP A 10 -51.46 14.12 -33.95
CA ASP A 10 -52.00 15.24 -33.15
C ASP A 10 -52.38 14.87 -31.71
N ALA A 11 -52.05 13.66 -31.23
CA ALA A 11 -52.31 13.27 -29.84
C ALA A 11 -51.16 13.56 -28.86
N LEU A 12 -50.01 14.07 -29.33
CA LEU A 12 -48.81 14.24 -28.50
C LEU A 12 -48.69 15.60 -27.80
N PHE A 13 -49.49 16.60 -28.17
CA PHE A 13 -49.43 17.95 -27.59
C PHE A 13 -50.83 18.52 -27.41
N ASN A 14 -51.53 18.09 -26.36
CA ASN A 14 -52.69 18.83 -25.87
C ASN A 14 -52.50 19.12 -24.38
N ASP A 15 -52.13 20.37 -24.09
CA ASP A 15 -52.11 20.98 -22.76
C ASP A 15 -53.55 21.03 -22.21
N GLY A 16 -53.87 20.11 -21.31
CA GLY A 16 -55.11 20.07 -20.53
C GLY A 16 -54.82 19.72 -19.07
N PRO A 17 -55.62 20.22 -18.11
CA PRO A 17 -55.27 20.15 -16.69
C PRO A 17 -55.32 18.71 -16.19
N LEU A 18 -54.28 18.33 -15.44
CA LEU A 18 -54.06 17.04 -14.78
C LEU A 18 -55.37 16.41 -14.26
N PRO A 19 -55.71 15.16 -14.66
CA PRO A 19 -56.69 14.39 -13.93
C PRO A 19 -56.09 14.02 -12.56
N GLN A 20 -56.87 14.26 -11.51
CA GLN A 20 -56.59 13.79 -10.15
C GLN A 20 -56.25 12.30 -10.17
N ILE A 21 -55.04 11.98 -9.70
CA ILE A 21 -54.61 10.61 -9.44
C ILE A 21 -55.36 10.10 -8.22
N ASP A 22 -56.05 8.99 -8.40
CA ASP A 22 -56.65 8.16 -7.37
C ASP A 22 -55.54 7.60 -6.44
N PRO A 23 -55.58 7.76 -5.10
CA PRO A 23 -54.44 7.45 -4.25
C PRO A 23 -54.21 5.95 -3.99
N ASP A 24 -54.95 5.05 -4.66
CA ASP A 24 -54.86 3.60 -4.46
C ASP A 24 -54.22 2.82 -5.63
N VAL A 25 -53.50 3.49 -6.54
CA VAL A 25 -52.66 2.78 -7.52
C VAL A 25 -51.30 2.46 -6.92
N ASN A 26 -51.11 1.18 -6.65
CA ASN A 26 -49.91 0.55 -6.11
C ASN A 26 -48.61 1.09 -6.74
N LEU A 27 -47.85 1.87 -5.97
CA LEU A 27 -46.57 2.48 -6.36
C LEU A 27 -45.43 1.45 -6.54
N GLU A 28 -45.64 0.18 -6.22
CA GLU A 28 -44.66 -0.89 -6.41
C GLU A 28 -44.43 -1.30 -7.89
N ALA A 29 -45.31 -0.89 -8.81
CA ALA A 29 -45.25 -1.34 -10.20
C ALA A 29 -44.24 -0.59 -11.09
N PHE A 30 -43.66 0.53 -10.63
CA PHE A 30 -42.68 1.31 -11.40
C PHE A 30 -41.20 0.99 -11.06
N GLU A 31 -40.92 0.13 -10.07
CA GLU A 31 -39.56 -0.27 -9.73
C GLU A 31 -39.01 -1.45 -10.56
N ALA A 32 -39.80 -2.04 -11.47
CA ALA A 32 -39.43 -3.27 -12.18
C ALA A 32 -39.16 -3.10 -13.69
N VAL A 33 -38.73 -1.92 -14.15
CA VAL A 33 -38.15 -1.83 -15.51
C VAL A 33 -36.71 -2.37 -15.46
N GLN A 34 -36.54 -3.68 -15.69
CA GLN A 34 -35.22 -4.27 -15.89
C GLN A 34 -34.55 -3.58 -17.09
N LEU A 35 -33.54 -2.76 -16.83
CA LEU A 35 -32.71 -2.18 -17.88
C LEU A 35 -32.04 -3.31 -18.68
N PRO A 36 -31.89 -3.18 -20.01
CA PRO A 36 -31.18 -4.16 -20.81
C PRO A 36 -29.78 -4.43 -20.23
N ALA A 37 -29.40 -5.70 -20.15
CA ALA A 37 -28.10 -6.07 -19.62
C ALA A 37 -26.98 -5.48 -20.48
N ASN A 38 -25.98 -4.88 -19.84
CA ASN A 38 -24.83 -4.32 -20.54
C ASN A 38 -24.13 -5.43 -21.37
N PRO A 39 -23.99 -5.28 -22.70
CA PRO A 39 -23.48 -6.35 -23.57
C PRO A 39 -22.08 -6.82 -23.18
N PHE A 40 -21.23 -5.92 -22.66
CA PHE A 40 -19.89 -6.25 -22.18
C PHE A 40 -19.92 -7.12 -20.92
N VAL A 41 -20.90 -6.89 -20.04
CA VAL A 41 -21.12 -7.70 -18.84
C VAL A 41 -21.65 -9.08 -19.23
N VAL A 42 -22.57 -9.15 -20.20
CA VAL A 42 -23.09 -10.42 -20.71
C VAL A 42 -21.99 -11.25 -21.36
N GLU A 43 -21.17 -10.64 -22.22
CA GLU A 43 -20.00 -11.29 -22.83
C GLU A 43 -19.03 -11.81 -21.77
N ARG A 44 -18.75 -11.02 -20.74
CA ARG A 44 -17.92 -11.44 -19.60
C ARG A 44 -18.47 -12.69 -18.92
N ILE A 45 -19.77 -12.72 -18.60
CA ILE A 45 -20.40 -13.88 -17.94
C ILE A 45 -20.32 -15.12 -18.83
N ILE A 46 -20.59 -14.99 -20.13
CA ILE A 46 -20.45 -16.11 -21.09
C ILE A 46 -19.01 -16.62 -21.12
N ASN A 47 -18.02 -15.72 -21.16
CA ASN A 47 -16.62 -16.09 -21.18
C ASN A 47 -16.19 -16.80 -19.88
N LEU A 48 -16.66 -16.33 -18.72
CA LEU A 48 -16.44 -16.97 -17.43
C LEU A 48 -16.99 -18.40 -17.38
N GLN A 49 -18.12 -18.67 -18.03
CA GLN A 49 -18.64 -20.04 -18.13
C GLN A 49 -17.73 -21.01 -18.89
N HIS A 50 -16.85 -20.50 -19.75
CA HIS A 50 -15.92 -21.31 -20.55
C HIS A 50 -14.55 -21.50 -19.91
N SER A 51 -14.08 -20.55 -19.09
CA SER A 51 -12.77 -20.63 -18.45
C SER A 51 -12.68 -19.78 -17.18
N GLY A 52 -12.05 -20.34 -16.14
CA GLY A 52 -11.81 -19.64 -14.87
C GLY A 52 -10.60 -18.71 -14.84
N CYS A 53 -9.76 -18.64 -15.88
CA CYS A 53 -8.52 -17.86 -15.88
C CYS A 53 -8.58 -16.73 -16.92
N LEU A 54 -9.36 -15.68 -16.62
CA LEU A 54 -9.70 -14.61 -17.57
C LEU A 54 -9.57 -13.19 -16.96
N ASP A 55 -8.66 -13.00 -16.02
CA ASP A 55 -8.46 -11.72 -15.33
C ASP A 55 -7.69 -10.72 -16.18
N ARG A 56 -8.40 -9.81 -16.85
CA ARG A 56 -7.80 -8.79 -17.73
C ARG A 56 -7.20 -7.59 -17.01
N ILE A 57 -7.44 -7.45 -15.70
CA ILE A 57 -6.92 -6.36 -14.88
C ILE A 57 -6.45 -6.92 -13.54
N ALA A 58 -5.30 -6.47 -13.05
CA ALA A 58 -4.75 -6.92 -11.78
C ALA A 58 -3.99 -5.78 -11.08
N TRP A 59 -4.21 -5.64 -9.78
CA TRP A 59 -3.54 -4.64 -8.95
C TRP A 59 -2.53 -5.29 -7.99
N SER A 60 -1.29 -4.85 -8.07
CA SER A 60 -0.20 -5.26 -7.20
C SER A 60 -0.33 -4.63 -5.81
N LYS A 61 0.02 -5.37 -4.75
CA LYS A 61 0.16 -4.83 -3.37
C LYS A 61 1.23 -3.73 -3.22
N GLN A 62 2.07 -3.49 -4.23
CA GLN A 62 2.92 -2.30 -4.36
C GLN A 62 2.28 -1.24 -5.26
N GLY A 63 0.95 -1.15 -5.38
CA GLY A 63 0.29 -0.04 -6.08
C GLY A 63 0.45 0.03 -7.60
N HIS A 64 0.85 -1.06 -8.28
CA HIS A 64 0.89 -1.12 -9.75
C HIS A 64 -0.42 -1.70 -10.29
N LEU A 65 -1.03 -1.03 -11.24
CA LEU A 65 -2.20 -1.51 -11.96
C LEU A 65 -1.78 -2.00 -13.34
N ALA A 66 -2.01 -3.27 -13.64
CA ALA A 66 -1.79 -3.85 -14.94
C ALA A 66 -3.15 -4.15 -15.60
N SER A 67 -3.29 -3.84 -16.88
CA SER A 67 -4.44 -4.24 -17.69
C SER A 67 -4.00 -4.75 -19.06
N ILE A 68 -4.76 -5.70 -19.62
CA ILE A 68 -4.57 -6.16 -20.99
C ILE A 68 -5.14 -5.09 -21.94
N SER A 69 -4.40 -4.77 -23.00
CA SER A 69 -4.86 -3.83 -24.04
C SER A 69 -6.05 -4.36 -24.84
N ASP A 70 -6.70 -3.46 -25.57
CA ASP A 70 -7.93 -3.74 -26.32
C ASP A 70 -7.68 -4.75 -27.45
N ASP A 71 -6.51 -4.68 -28.08
CA ASP A 71 -6.05 -5.65 -29.08
C ASP A 71 -5.64 -7.01 -28.48
N GLY A 72 -5.59 -7.12 -27.15
CA GLY A 72 -5.25 -8.34 -26.44
C GLY A 72 -3.79 -8.76 -26.51
N THR A 73 -2.86 -7.95 -27.04
CA THR A 73 -1.46 -8.38 -27.27
C THR A 73 -0.42 -7.77 -26.31
N SER A 74 -0.79 -6.67 -25.64
CA SER A 74 0.10 -5.90 -24.78
C SER A 74 -0.46 -5.73 -23.38
N VAL A 75 0.43 -5.41 -22.42
CA VAL A 75 0.04 -5.06 -21.06
C VAL A 75 0.31 -3.60 -20.80
N ASN A 76 -0.73 -2.92 -20.37
CA ASN A 76 -0.72 -1.52 -19.97
C ASN A 76 -0.48 -1.42 -18.47
N LEU A 77 0.40 -0.51 -18.08
CA LEU A 77 0.80 -0.31 -16.71
C LEU A 77 0.53 1.11 -16.29
N HIS A 78 -0.08 1.22 -15.11
CA HIS A 78 -0.39 2.47 -14.45
C HIS A 78 -0.03 2.39 -12.97
N CYS A 79 0.14 3.54 -12.33
CA CYS A 79 0.17 3.66 -10.88
C CYS A 79 -0.62 4.89 -10.44
N LEU A 80 -1.06 4.90 -9.19
CA LEU A 80 -1.61 6.11 -8.58
C LEU A 80 -0.50 7.14 -8.38
N ARG A 81 -0.77 8.37 -8.80
CA ARG A 81 0.13 9.52 -8.69
C ARG A 81 -0.63 10.70 -8.10
N PHE A 82 -0.04 11.30 -7.08
CA PHE A 82 -0.47 12.58 -6.55
C PHE A 82 0.00 13.70 -7.47
N ASP A 83 -0.95 14.46 -8.00
CA ASP A 83 -0.67 15.70 -8.69
C ASP A 83 -0.66 16.85 -7.67
N VAL A 84 0.53 17.40 -7.44
CA VAL A 84 0.76 18.49 -6.49
C VAL A 84 0.02 19.77 -6.91
N LYS A 85 -0.20 19.98 -8.22
CA LYS A 85 -0.92 21.17 -8.71
C LYS A 85 -2.39 21.07 -8.35
N THR A 86 -3.08 20.06 -8.85
CA THR A 86 -4.52 19.88 -8.61
C THR A 86 -4.83 19.41 -7.19
N ARG A 87 -3.83 18.91 -6.45
CA ARG A 87 -3.96 18.28 -5.13
C ARG A 87 -4.88 17.06 -5.16
N THR A 88 -4.86 16.34 -6.27
CA THR A 88 -5.68 15.14 -6.50
C THR A 88 -4.81 13.94 -6.85
N TRP A 89 -5.37 12.74 -6.67
CA TRP A 89 -4.75 11.50 -7.12
C TRP A 89 -5.27 11.14 -8.51
N THR A 90 -4.36 10.80 -9.41
CA THR A 90 -4.67 10.43 -10.80
C THR A 90 -3.88 9.19 -11.21
N LEU A 91 -4.32 8.47 -12.25
CA LEU A 91 -3.50 7.42 -12.84
C LEU A 91 -2.36 8.03 -13.66
N SER A 92 -1.16 7.50 -13.50
CA SER A 92 0.01 7.84 -14.31
C SER A 92 -0.25 7.63 -15.81
N SER A 93 0.62 8.22 -16.63
CA SER A 93 0.66 7.93 -18.06
C SER A 93 0.78 6.43 -18.31
N LYS A 94 0.08 5.98 -19.36
CA LYS A 94 0.07 4.59 -19.81
C LYS A 94 1.46 4.20 -20.29
N GLN A 95 2.00 3.11 -19.74
CA GLN A 95 3.17 2.43 -20.32
C GLN A 95 2.69 1.08 -20.87
N SER A 96 2.85 0.87 -22.17
CA SER A 96 2.43 -0.36 -22.85
C SER A 96 3.64 -1.19 -23.21
N GLU A 97 3.67 -2.43 -22.71
CA GLU A 97 4.72 -3.39 -23.02
C GLU A 97 4.15 -4.51 -23.91
N PRO A 98 4.67 -4.70 -25.14
CA PRO A 98 4.27 -5.82 -25.97
C PRO A 98 4.85 -7.12 -25.39
N ILE A 99 3.98 -8.09 -25.10
CA ILE A 99 4.42 -9.32 -24.41
C ILE A 99 5.01 -10.35 -25.37
N GLY A 100 4.74 -10.23 -26.68
CA GLY A 100 5.19 -11.18 -27.69
C GLY A 100 4.50 -12.56 -27.60
N LEU A 101 3.41 -12.63 -26.83
CA LEU A 101 2.46 -13.73 -26.86
C LEU A 101 1.32 -13.39 -27.83
N GLY A 102 0.43 -14.35 -28.09
CA GLY A 102 -0.80 -14.13 -28.85
C GLY A 102 -1.83 -13.37 -28.02
N GLU A 103 -3.10 -13.69 -28.20
CA GLU A 103 -4.17 -13.10 -27.39
C GLU A 103 -4.00 -13.46 -25.89
N LEU A 104 -3.82 -12.43 -25.06
CA LEU A 104 -3.63 -12.53 -23.63
C LEU A 104 -4.96 -12.78 -22.92
N ALA A 105 -4.94 -13.68 -21.93
CA ALA A 105 -6.13 -14.13 -21.20
C ALA A 105 -6.18 -13.63 -19.75
N SER A 106 -5.07 -13.71 -19.01
CA SER A 106 -5.06 -13.44 -17.56
C SER A 106 -3.76 -12.83 -17.05
N LEU A 107 -3.90 -11.97 -16.04
CA LEU A 107 -2.83 -11.30 -15.30
C LEU A 107 -2.89 -11.69 -13.81
N LEU A 108 -1.76 -12.10 -13.22
CA LEU A 108 -1.69 -12.41 -11.80
C LEU A 108 -0.40 -11.94 -11.13
N TRP A 109 -0.53 -11.03 -10.17
CA TRP A 109 0.58 -10.55 -9.35
C TRP A 109 1.04 -11.58 -8.33
N SER A 110 2.36 -11.71 -8.17
CA SER A 110 2.95 -12.48 -7.08
C SER A 110 2.61 -11.90 -5.70
N PRO A 111 2.57 -12.70 -4.62
CA PRO A 111 2.30 -12.21 -3.26
C PRO A 111 3.31 -11.17 -2.74
N ARG A 112 4.59 -11.26 -3.16
CA ARG A 112 5.63 -10.24 -2.90
C ARG A 112 5.68 -9.13 -3.96
N THR A 113 4.77 -9.17 -4.93
CA THR A 113 4.39 -8.03 -5.78
C THR A 113 5.50 -7.43 -6.63
N SER A 114 6.55 -8.22 -6.87
CA SER A 114 7.65 -7.88 -7.79
C SER A 114 7.44 -8.44 -9.19
N ASP A 115 6.78 -9.60 -9.27
CA ASP A 115 6.65 -10.41 -10.47
C ASP A 115 5.16 -10.50 -10.86
N LEU A 116 4.88 -10.37 -12.16
CA LEU A 116 3.58 -10.51 -12.81
C LEU A 116 3.63 -11.75 -13.70
N ALA A 117 2.72 -12.69 -13.47
CA ALA A 117 2.47 -13.79 -14.40
C ALA A 117 1.42 -13.34 -15.43
N ILE A 118 1.71 -13.62 -16.71
CA ILE A 118 0.85 -13.28 -17.84
C ILE A 118 0.60 -14.58 -18.60
N ALA A 119 -0.68 -14.96 -18.75
CA ALA A 119 -1.08 -16.15 -19.50
C ALA A 119 -1.83 -15.76 -20.78
N ASP A 120 -1.60 -16.50 -21.85
CA ASP A 120 -2.34 -16.36 -23.12
C ASP A 120 -3.42 -17.44 -23.29
N VAL A 121 -4.30 -17.26 -24.28
CA VAL A 121 -5.37 -18.22 -24.58
C VAL A 121 -4.85 -19.59 -25.05
N SER A 122 -3.58 -19.66 -25.48
CA SER A 122 -2.93 -20.88 -25.98
C SER A 122 -2.23 -21.71 -24.89
N GLY A 123 -2.17 -21.23 -23.65
CA GLY A 123 -1.54 -21.93 -22.53
C GLY A 123 -0.10 -21.56 -22.21
N ARG A 124 0.44 -20.53 -22.87
CA ARG A 124 1.78 -20.01 -22.65
C ARG A 124 1.77 -19.03 -21.49
N ILE A 125 2.82 -19.05 -20.68
CA ILE A 125 2.94 -18.17 -19.51
C ILE A 125 4.24 -17.37 -19.65
N SER A 126 4.18 -16.04 -19.59
CA SER A 126 5.38 -15.19 -19.42
C SER A 126 5.41 -14.63 -18.00
N ILE A 127 6.62 -14.41 -17.47
CA ILE A 127 6.80 -13.78 -16.15
C ILE A 127 7.58 -12.49 -16.35
N TRP A 128 6.99 -11.38 -15.93
CA TRP A 128 7.57 -10.05 -16.02
C TRP A 128 7.85 -9.51 -14.63
N ARG A 129 8.96 -8.80 -14.48
CA ARG A 129 9.41 -8.25 -13.21
C ARG A 129 9.51 -6.74 -13.31
N ARG A 130 9.05 -6.07 -12.26
CA ARG A 130 9.23 -4.63 -12.06
C ARG A 130 10.72 -4.29 -11.93
N ASP A 131 11.17 -3.26 -12.64
CA ASP A 131 12.52 -2.74 -12.49
C ASP A 131 12.78 -2.19 -11.07
N HIS A 132 13.99 -2.38 -10.53
CA HIS A 132 14.30 -1.96 -9.16
C HIS A 132 14.44 -0.44 -9.01
N LEU A 133 14.66 0.28 -10.10
CA LEU A 133 14.94 1.71 -10.13
C LEU A 133 13.74 2.55 -10.56
N SER A 134 12.79 1.95 -11.28
CA SER A 134 11.59 2.59 -11.79
C SER A 134 10.33 1.78 -11.52
N TRP A 135 9.25 2.48 -11.18
CA TRP A 135 7.94 1.88 -10.93
C TRP A 135 7.11 1.70 -12.21
N ASN A 136 7.45 2.41 -13.29
CA ASN A 136 6.76 2.33 -14.58
C ASN A 136 7.55 1.57 -15.66
N LYS A 137 8.50 0.69 -15.29
CA LYS A 137 9.29 -0.12 -16.23
C LYS A 137 9.28 -1.59 -15.83
N PHE A 138 9.07 -2.48 -16.80
CA PHE A 138 9.13 -3.92 -16.60
C PHE A 138 10.26 -4.55 -17.41
N THR A 139 10.68 -5.71 -16.93
CA THR A 139 11.71 -6.54 -17.56
C THR A 139 11.19 -7.96 -17.64
N GLU A 140 11.30 -8.58 -18.81
CA GLU A 140 10.91 -9.98 -18.98
C GLU A 140 11.87 -10.86 -18.17
N ALA A 141 11.32 -11.59 -17.18
CA ALA A 141 12.09 -12.51 -16.35
C ALA A 141 12.05 -13.94 -16.90
N ARG A 142 10.98 -14.29 -17.63
CA ARG A 142 10.82 -15.55 -18.36
C ARG A 142 9.90 -15.32 -19.55
N SER A 143 10.36 -15.73 -20.73
CA SER A 143 9.52 -15.77 -21.92
C SER A 143 8.71 -17.06 -22.01
N GLY A 144 7.41 -16.92 -22.21
CA GLY A 144 6.48 -18.01 -22.50
C GLY A 144 6.44 -18.42 -23.97
N ALA A 145 7.13 -17.70 -24.86
CA ALA A 145 7.04 -17.95 -26.31
C ALA A 145 7.47 -19.38 -26.72
N GLN A 146 8.33 -20.02 -25.92
CA GLN A 146 8.83 -21.38 -26.14
C GLN A 146 7.99 -22.46 -25.45
N ASP A 147 6.90 -22.09 -24.75
CA ASP A 147 6.00 -23.07 -24.16
C ASP A 147 5.26 -23.84 -25.26
N GLU A 148 5.28 -25.17 -25.16
CA GLU A 148 4.49 -26.04 -26.02
C GLU A 148 2.99 -25.75 -25.87
N THR A 149 2.28 -25.70 -26.99
CA THR A 149 0.83 -25.44 -27.04
C THR A 149 0.09 -26.59 -27.72
N ASP A 150 -1.09 -26.90 -27.20
CA ASP A 150 -2.08 -27.78 -27.83
C ASP A 150 -3.48 -27.13 -27.72
N ALA A 151 -4.48 -27.68 -28.42
CA ALA A 151 -5.84 -27.12 -28.42
C ALA A 151 -6.53 -27.09 -27.03
N HIS A 152 -5.98 -27.80 -26.04
CA HIS A 152 -6.51 -27.89 -24.68
C HIS A 152 -5.52 -27.34 -23.63
N SER A 153 -4.48 -26.61 -24.07
CA SER A 153 -3.43 -26.09 -23.20
C SER A 153 -3.84 -24.79 -22.50
N GLN A 154 -4.99 -24.21 -22.88
CA GLN A 154 -5.50 -23.03 -22.21
C GLN A 154 -5.52 -23.25 -20.69
N ILE A 155 -4.90 -22.29 -19.98
CA ILE A 155 -4.87 -22.30 -18.53
C ILE A 155 -6.28 -22.00 -18.02
N ILE A 156 -6.74 -22.80 -17.07
CA ILE A 156 -8.06 -22.67 -16.42
C ILE A 156 -7.95 -22.28 -14.94
N GLY A 157 -6.73 -22.24 -14.40
CA GLY A 157 -6.44 -21.67 -13.11
C GLY A 157 -4.95 -21.39 -12.95
N LEU A 158 -4.65 -20.30 -12.26
CA LEU A 158 -3.29 -19.79 -12.05
C LEU A 158 -3.15 -19.33 -10.60
N HIS A 159 -2.06 -19.71 -9.93
CA HIS A 159 -1.83 -19.37 -8.52
C HIS A 159 -0.34 -19.25 -8.21
N TRP A 160 0.03 -18.23 -7.44
CA TRP A 160 1.39 -18.11 -6.91
C TRP A 160 1.52 -18.84 -5.58
N LEU A 161 2.56 -19.64 -5.42
CA LEU A 161 2.85 -20.27 -4.13
C LEU A 161 3.24 -19.22 -3.07
N GLY A 162 2.96 -19.54 -1.81
CA GLY A 162 3.43 -18.77 -0.67
C GLY A 162 4.96 -18.66 -0.69
N GLN A 163 5.50 -17.51 -0.27
CA GLN A 163 6.94 -17.31 -0.31
C GLN A 163 7.61 -17.61 1.03
N GLU A 164 8.58 -18.53 1.01
CA GLU A 164 9.38 -18.89 2.18
C GLU A 164 10.08 -17.65 2.77
N ARG A 165 9.89 -17.43 4.07
CA ARG A 165 10.59 -16.41 4.86
C ARG A 165 11.57 -17.13 5.77
N LEU A 166 12.84 -16.75 5.71
CA LEU A 166 13.91 -17.46 6.39
C LEU A 166 13.81 -17.48 7.92
N ASN A 167 13.01 -16.63 8.61
CA ASN A 167 12.88 -16.69 10.09
C ASN A 167 11.87 -15.76 10.82
N THR A 168 10.75 -15.30 10.25
CA THR A 168 9.83 -14.41 11.01
C THR A 168 8.35 -14.73 10.78
N GLN A 169 7.65 -15.07 11.88
CA GLN A 169 6.19 -14.98 11.97
C GLN A 169 5.74 -13.55 11.65
N ASN A 170 4.65 -13.40 10.91
CA ASN A 170 4.11 -12.09 10.57
C ASN A 170 3.23 -11.59 11.71
N GLU A 171 3.41 -10.34 12.11
CA GLU A 171 2.39 -9.64 12.91
C GLU A 171 1.30 -9.13 11.96
N ILE A 172 0.09 -9.63 12.14
CA ILE A 172 -1.11 -9.19 11.42
C ILE A 172 -1.93 -8.32 12.36
N VAL A 173 -2.43 -7.19 11.86
CA VAL A 173 -3.40 -6.36 12.59
C VAL A 173 -4.82 -6.76 12.19
N GLN A 174 -5.58 -7.29 13.14
CA GLN A 174 -6.90 -7.86 12.86
C GLN A 174 -8.04 -6.85 13.02
N TYR A 175 -8.14 -6.22 14.18
CA TYR A 175 -9.21 -5.28 14.50
C TYR A 175 -8.69 -4.19 15.45
N ALA A 176 -9.49 -3.17 15.70
CA ALA A 176 -9.23 -2.10 16.64
C ALA A 176 -10.41 -1.95 17.59
N ASN A 177 -10.13 -1.82 18.88
CA ASN A 177 -11.12 -1.61 19.93
C ASN A 177 -10.91 -0.27 20.61
N LYS A 178 -12.01 0.34 21.03
CA LYS A 178 -12.01 1.59 21.76
C LYS A 178 -11.67 1.34 23.23
N THR A 179 -10.56 1.90 23.67
CA THR A 179 -10.08 1.90 25.05
C THR A 179 -10.14 3.32 25.60
N GLY A 180 -11.25 3.65 26.28
CA GLY A 180 -11.53 5.00 26.77
C GLY A 180 -11.72 5.98 25.62
N ALA A 181 -10.86 6.99 25.53
CA ALA A 181 -10.88 8.01 24.47
C ALA A 181 -10.00 7.66 23.25
N SER A 182 -9.37 6.49 23.24
CA SER A 182 -8.37 6.09 22.23
C SER A 182 -8.70 4.74 21.61
N TRP A 183 -8.16 4.47 20.42
CA TRP A 183 -8.30 3.18 19.75
C TRP A 183 -7.01 2.39 19.83
N ALA A 184 -7.10 1.15 20.30
CA ALA A 184 -6.01 0.21 20.40
C ALA A 184 -6.15 -0.91 19.36
N GLN A 185 -5.06 -1.25 18.69
CA GLN A 185 -5.05 -2.28 17.64
C GLN A 185 -4.69 -3.65 18.22
N HIS A 186 -5.47 -4.67 17.86
CA HIS A 186 -5.18 -6.05 18.18
C HIS A 186 -4.27 -6.68 17.12
N ARG A 187 -3.16 -7.26 17.56
CA ARG A 187 -2.13 -7.85 16.70
C ARG A 187 -1.93 -9.31 17.05
N VAL A 188 -1.85 -10.16 16.03
CA VAL A 188 -1.64 -11.60 16.18
C VAL A 188 -0.50 -12.08 15.31
N LYS A 189 0.10 -13.20 15.71
CA LYS A 189 1.16 -13.86 14.94
C LYS A 189 0.56 -14.86 13.96
N ALA A 190 1.03 -14.82 12.73
CA ALA A 190 0.64 -15.74 11.69
C ALA A 190 1.85 -16.38 11.00
N SER A 191 1.65 -17.61 10.55
CA SER A 191 2.62 -18.41 9.82
C SER A 191 2.10 -18.69 8.42
N PRO A 192 2.89 -18.43 7.36
CA PRO A 192 2.44 -18.63 5.99
C PRO A 192 2.12 -20.10 5.75
N LEU A 193 1.04 -20.36 5.02
CA LEU A 193 0.64 -21.72 4.64
C LEU A 193 1.43 -22.23 3.44
N GLY A 194 1.69 -23.53 3.39
CA GLY A 194 2.51 -24.16 2.36
C GLY A 194 1.69 -24.75 1.20
N PRO A 195 2.35 -25.15 0.11
CA PRO A 195 3.80 -25.25 -0.07
C PRO A 195 4.48 -23.89 -0.30
N LEU A 196 5.68 -23.72 0.29
CA LEU A 196 6.43 -22.46 0.24
C LEU A 196 7.67 -22.54 -0.67
N TYR A 197 7.86 -21.52 -1.52
CA TYR A 197 9.07 -21.38 -2.32
C TYR A 197 9.38 -19.92 -2.65
N THR A 198 10.64 -19.58 -2.95
CA THR A 198 11.03 -18.18 -3.16
C THR A 198 10.25 -17.51 -4.31
N ARG A 199 10.11 -18.20 -5.44
CA ARG A 199 9.36 -17.75 -6.62
C ARG A 199 8.81 -18.96 -7.36
N ALA A 200 7.52 -19.23 -7.25
CA ALA A 200 6.87 -20.29 -8.01
C ALA A 200 5.42 -19.96 -8.33
N VAL A 201 5.01 -20.23 -9.56
CA VAL A 201 3.63 -20.14 -10.03
C VAL A 201 3.16 -21.53 -10.46
N VAL A 202 1.94 -21.87 -10.06
CA VAL A 202 1.24 -23.11 -10.39
C VAL A 202 0.16 -22.76 -11.40
N ALA A 203 0.02 -23.59 -12.43
CA ALA A 203 -1.01 -23.45 -13.45
C ALA A 203 -1.63 -24.82 -13.75
N VAL A 204 -2.92 -24.85 -14.03
CA VAL A 204 -3.64 -26.04 -14.49
C VAL A 204 -4.29 -25.74 -15.84
N ASP A 205 -4.18 -26.67 -16.79
CA ASP A 205 -4.81 -26.59 -18.11
C ASP A 205 -6.11 -27.41 -18.21
N ARG A 206 -6.80 -27.32 -19.36
CA ARG A 206 -8.09 -28.03 -19.59
C ARG A 206 -7.98 -29.56 -19.54
N ARG A 207 -6.77 -30.13 -19.60
CA ARG A 207 -6.51 -31.57 -19.48
C ARG A 207 -6.17 -32.00 -18.05
N ALA A 208 -6.38 -31.13 -17.07
CA ALA A 208 -5.99 -31.37 -15.68
C ALA A 208 -4.48 -31.63 -15.51
N ARG A 209 -3.62 -31.05 -16.36
CA ARG A 209 -2.17 -31.10 -16.14
C ARG A 209 -1.75 -29.93 -15.26
N LEU A 210 -1.19 -30.23 -14.10
CA LEU A 210 -0.62 -29.26 -13.19
C LEU A 210 0.83 -28.97 -13.59
N SER A 211 1.15 -27.70 -13.84
CA SER A 211 2.48 -27.19 -14.11
C SER A 211 2.97 -26.35 -12.92
N VAL A 212 4.18 -26.62 -12.42
CA VAL A 212 4.89 -25.75 -11.47
C VAL A 212 6.04 -25.06 -12.21
N ILE A 213 5.98 -23.74 -12.34
CA ILE A 213 7.04 -22.91 -12.91
C ILE A 213 7.75 -22.21 -11.77
N TYR A 214 9.05 -22.45 -11.60
CA TYR A 214 9.80 -22.03 -10.41
C TYR A 214 11.12 -21.35 -10.77
N GLY A 215 11.48 -20.30 -10.03
CA GLY A 215 12.74 -19.59 -10.22
C GLY A 215 13.92 -20.37 -9.65
N ARG A 216 15.00 -20.49 -10.41
CA ARG A 216 16.26 -21.12 -10.03
C ARG A 216 17.24 -20.09 -9.45
N LEU A 217 18.33 -20.58 -8.85
CA LEU A 217 19.39 -19.74 -8.26
C LEU A 217 20.15 -18.91 -9.30
N ASP A 218 20.18 -19.37 -10.56
CA ASP A 218 20.76 -18.65 -11.70
C ASP A 218 19.83 -17.58 -12.29
N ASN A 219 18.72 -17.27 -11.62
CA ASN A 219 17.65 -16.37 -12.07
C ASN A 219 16.88 -16.82 -13.33
N THR A 220 17.11 -18.03 -13.82
CA THR A 220 16.24 -18.64 -14.84
C THR A 220 15.01 -19.27 -14.18
N PHE A 221 14.06 -19.71 -15.00
CA PHE A 221 12.89 -20.44 -14.52
C PHE A 221 12.89 -21.86 -15.06
N GLY A 222 12.63 -22.84 -14.18
CA GLY A 222 12.33 -24.22 -14.54
C GLY A 222 10.82 -24.47 -14.60
N ARG A 223 10.41 -25.55 -15.25
CA ARG A 223 9.02 -26.03 -15.32
C ARG A 223 8.98 -27.53 -15.05
N THR A 224 8.08 -27.98 -14.18
CA THR A 224 7.75 -29.40 -13.94
C THR A 224 6.25 -29.60 -14.13
N ARG A 225 5.82 -30.74 -14.66
CA ARG A 225 4.42 -31.06 -14.94
C ARG A 225 4.03 -32.41 -14.32
N THR A 226 2.78 -32.54 -13.90
CA THR A 226 2.14 -33.82 -13.52
C THR A 226 0.68 -33.82 -13.97
N ALA A 227 0.11 -34.99 -14.25
CA ALA A 227 -1.33 -35.11 -14.48
C ALA A 227 -2.05 -35.22 -13.13
N LEU A 228 -3.16 -34.50 -12.97
CA LEU A 228 -4.08 -34.68 -11.84
C LEU A 228 -5.11 -35.75 -12.20
N ALA A 229 -5.69 -35.69 -13.39
CA ALA A 229 -6.59 -36.71 -13.91
C ALA A 229 -6.02 -37.32 -15.20
N GLU A 230 -6.16 -38.63 -15.35
CA GLU A 230 -5.80 -39.35 -16.59
C GLU A 230 -7.04 -39.63 -17.42
N GLY A 231 -6.98 -39.39 -18.74
CA GLY A 231 -8.01 -39.82 -19.69
C GLY A 231 -9.39 -39.16 -19.57
N ALA A 232 -9.47 -37.90 -19.12
CA ALA A 232 -10.75 -37.19 -19.05
C ALA A 232 -11.35 -36.97 -20.46
N ASP A 233 -12.55 -37.54 -20.69
CA ASP A 233 -13.30 -37.37 -21.95
C ASP A 233 -13.87 -35.95 -22.11
N VAL A 234 -14.12 -35.28 -20.98
CA VAL A 234 -14.69 -33.92 -20.93
C VAL A 234 -13.62 -32.93 -20.45
N PRO A 235 -13.41 -31.80 -21.13
CA PRO A 235 -12.43 -30.80 -20.72
C PRO A 235 -12.85 -30.08 -19.42
N TYR A 236 -11.86 -29.77 -18.60
CA TYR A 236 -12.02 -28.92 -17.43
C TYR A 236 -12.12 -27.44 -17.82
N THR A 237 -12.92 -26.67 -17.09
CA THR A 237 -13.16 -25.24 -17.35
C THR A 237 -12.58 -24.34 -16.26
N HIS A 238 -12.54 -24.78 -15.00
CA HIS A 238 -12.05 -23.98 -13.87
C HIS A 238 -11.09 -24.79 -13.00
N ALA A 239 -10.12 -24.10 -12.41
CA ALA A 239 -9.27 -24.63 -11.36
C ALA A 239 -9.03 -23.59 -10.26
N ALA A 240 -9.15 -24.01 -9.00
CA ALA A 240 -8.88 -23.18 -7.82
C ALA A 240 -7.83 -23.82 -6.91
N PHE A 241 -7.12 -22.98 -6.16
CA PHE A 241 -5.96 -23.37 -5.37
C PHE A 241 -6.02 -22.76 -3.98
N ALA A 242 -5.66 -23.53 -2.94
CA ALA A 242 -5.42 -23.00 -1.61
C ALA A 242 -4.24 -23.71 -0.93
N PRO A 243 -3.28 -22.95 -0.35
CA PRO A 243 -2.26 -23.53 0.50
C PRO A 243 -2.87 -24.00 1.83
N THR A 244 -2.29 -25.04 2.44
CA THR A 244 -2.78 -25.60 3.71
C THR A 244 -1.72 -25.64 4.82
N SER A 245 -2.19 -25.89 6.04
CA SER A 245 -1.34 -26.08 7.22
C SER A 245 -0.45 -27.32 7.12
N GLU A 246 -0.81 -28.30 6.31
CA GLU A 246 -0.06 -29.54 6.06
C GLU A 246 1.03 -29.38 5.00
N ASN A 247 1.31 -28.15 4.55
CA ASN A 247 2.30 -27.85 3.51
C ASN A 247 1.98 -28.52 2.15
N LYS A 248 0.69 -28.78 1.90
CA LYS A 248 0.14 -29.26 0.62
C LYS A 248 -0.73 -28.16 -0.01
N LEU A 249 -0.92 -28.23 -1.32
CA LEU A 249 -1.83 -27.38 -2.07
C LEU A 249 -3.12 -28.14 -2.32
N LEU A 250 -4.26 -27.61 -1.88
CA LEU A 250 -5.57 -28.11 -2.32
C LEU A 250 -5.86 -27.56 -3.71
N VAL A 251 -6.16 -28.45 -4.66
CA VAL A 251 -6.51 -28.11 -6.04
C VAL A 251 -7.88 -28.67 -6.35
N VAL A 252 -8.83 -27.79 -6.67
CA VAL A 252 -10.20 -28.20 -7.08
C VAL A 252 -10.35 -27.87 -8.55
N LEU A 253 -10.88 -28.84 -9.32
CA LEU A 253 -11.20 -28.67 -10.72
C LEU A 253 -12.72 -28.67 -10.91
N ALA A 254 -13.20 -28.00 -11.94
CA ALA A 254 -14.57 -28.15 -12.41
C ALA A 254 -14.58 -28.43 -13.90
N SER A 255 -15.37 -29.41 -14.29
CA SER A 255 -15.54 -29.85 -15.67
C SER A 255 -16.85 -29.37 -16.26
N ARG A 256 -16.95 -29.41 -17.59
CA ARG A 256 -18.12 -28.89 -18.32
C ARG A 256 -19.40 -29.69 -18.04
N ASP A 257 -19.29 -30.95 -17.62
CA ASP A 257 -20.43 -31.80 -17.27
C ASP A 257 -20.85 -31.68 -15.79
N GLY A 258 -20.17 -30.83 -15.01
CA GLY A 258 -20.46 -30.58 -13.60
C GLY A 258 -19.67 -31.43 -12.60
N SER A 259 -18.74 -32.30 -13.04
CA SER A 259 -17.85 -33.01 -12.10
C SER A 259 -16.84 -32.06 -11.46
N MET A 260 -16.72 -32.12 -10.13
CA MET A 260 -15.82 -31.28 -9.33
C MET A 260 -14.90 -32.10 -8.40
N PRO A 261 -13.79 -32.66 -8.92
CA PRO A 261 -12.82 -33.38 -8.10
C PRO A 261 -11.85 -32.43 -7.38
N ALA A 262 -11.38 -32.85 -6.20
CA ALA A 262 -10.40 -32.15 -5.39
C ALA A 262 -9.17 -33.01 -5.10
N TRP A 263 -7.98 -32.40 -5.12
CA TRP A 263 -6.69 -33.06 -5.03
C TRP A 263 -5.78 -32.37 -4.01
N TRP A 264 -5.07 -33.17 -3.22
CA TRP A 264 -3.94 -32.72 -2.40
C TRP A 264 -2.64 -32.84 -3.20
N VAL A 265 -1.94 -31.73 -3.37
CA VAL A 265 -0.69 -31.66 -4.15
C VAL A 265 0.47 -31.24 -3.25
N GLY A 266 1.39 -32.16 -3.00
CA GLY A 266 2.66 -31.90 -2.34
C GLY A 266 3.74 -31.48 -3.34
N VAL A 267 4.53 -30.47 -2.97
CA VAL A 267 5.66 -29.99 -3.79
C VAL A 267 6.93 -29.98 -2.94
N ASP A 268 7.86 -30.88 -3.26
CA ASP A 268 9.15 -30.96 -2.58
C ASP A 268 10.24 -30.22 -3.38
N PHE A 269 10.77 -29.17 -2.77
CA PHE A 269 11.85 -28.34 -3.32
C PHE A 269 13.25 -28.73 -2.80
N SER A 270 13.40 -29.83 -2.05
CA SER A 270 14.64 -30.18 -1.35
C SER A 270 15.85 -30.35 -2.27
N GLU A 271 15.67 -30.96 -3.45
CA GLU A 271 16.75 -31.13 -4.44
C GLU A 271 17.27 -29.82 -5.04
N LEU A 272 16.45 -28.77 -5.04
CA LEU A 272 16.85 -27.42 -5.49
C LEU A 272 17.63 -26.65 -4.42
N ARG A 273 17.60 -27.11 -3.16
CA ARG A 273 18.26 -26.47 -2.01
C ARG A 273 19.66 -26.99 -1.74
N GLN A 274 20.01 -28.17 -2.25
CA GLN A 274 21.32 -28.79 -2.03
C GLN A 274 22.36 -28.22 -3.00
N SER A 275 23.26 -27.37 -2.51
CA SER A 275 24.52 -27.09 -3.19
C SER A 275 25.50 -28.23 -2.88
N SER A 276 25.78 -29.11 -3.84
CA SER A 276 26.88 -30.07 -3.69
C SER A 276 28.20 -29.30 -3.59
N GLU A 277 28.95 -29.48 -2.50
CA GLU A 277 30.30 -28.95 -2.34
C GLU A 277 31.14 -29.27 -3.59
N GLY A 278 31.56 -28.24 -4.32
CA GLY A 278 32.51 -28.35 -5.44
C GLY A 278 31.96 -28.26 -6.87
N HIS A 279 30.64 -28.29 -7.11
CA HIS A 279 30.08 -28.11 -8.46
C HIS A 279 28.97 -27.04 -8.53
N LEU A 280 29.17 -26.08 -9.44
CA LEU A 280 28.48 -24.79 -9.53
C LEU A 280 27.05 -24.82 -10.14
N LYS A 281 26.37 -25.96 -10.26
CA LYS A 281 25.00 -25.97 -10.81
C LYS A 281 24.08 -26.97 -10.08
N PRO A 282 23.11 -26.50 -9.27
CA PRO A 282 21.98 -27.32 -8.86
C PRO A 282 21.10 -27.61 -10.09
N THR A 283 21.08 -28.86 -10.56
CA THR A 283 20.29 -29.33 -11.70
C THR A 283 18.99 -30.04 -11.30
N GLY A 284 18.63 -30.02 -10.01
CA GLY A 284 17.43 -30.70 -9.50
C GLY A 284 16.12 -30.15 -10.07
N THR A 285 15.07 -30.95 -9.98
CA THR A 285 13.68 -30.56 -10.31
C THR A 285 12.79 -30.84 -9.10
N PRO A 286 11.78 -30.00 -8.81
CA PRO A 286 10.88 -30.27 -7.70
C PRO A 286 10.11 -31.56 -7.94
N LYS A 287 9.92 -32.36 -6.89
CA LYS A 287 9.10 -33.57 -6.95
C LYS A 287 7.66 -33.22 -6.62
N LEU A 288 6.73 -33.74 -7.42
CA LEU A 288 5.29 -33.53 -7.26
C LEU A 288 4.67 -34.84 -6.76
N SER A 289 3.89 -34.76 -5.69
CA SER A 289 3.06 -35.86 -5.19
C SER A 289 1.61 -35.44 -5.26
N VAL A 290 0.76 -36.27 -5.87
CA VAL A 290 -0.66 -35.98 -6.10
C VAL A 290 -1.49 -37.06 -5.41
N GLU A 291 -2.46 -36.64 -4.61
CA GLU A 291 -3.34 -37.52 -3.84
C GLU A 291 -4.79 -37.03 -4.03
N LEU A 292 -5.68 -37.93 -4.44
CA LEU A 292 -7.09 -37.60 -4.65
C LEU A 292 -7.78 -37.43 -3.29
N ALA A 293 -8.31 -36.22 -3.03
CA ALA A 293 -9.09 -35.97 -1.83
C ALA A 293 -10.51 -36.52 -2.01
N THR A 294 -11.22 -36.01 -3.02
CA THR A 294 -12.57 -36.44 -3.36
C THR A 294 -12.84 -36.39 -4.85
N THR A 295 -13.64 -37.33 -5.35
CA THR A 295 -14.02 -37.44 -6.76
C THR A 295 -15.15 -36.49 -7.16
N ASN A 296 -16.00 -36.08 -6.21
CA ASN A 296 -17.09 -35.17 -6.54
C ASN A 296 -17.59 -34.39 -5.32
N LEU A 297 -17.40 -33.07 -5.35
CA LEU A 297 -18.20 -32.15 -4.56
C LEU A 297 -19.59 -32.13 -5.21
N ASN A 298 -20.47 -33.06 -4.83
CA ASN A 298 -21.77 -33.31 -5.48
C ASN A 298 -22.44 -32.03 -6.00
N ALA A 299 -22.42 -31.86 -7.33
CA ALA A 299 -23.34 -30.98 -8.03
C ALA A 299 -24.70 -31.70 -8.16
N THR A 300 -25.36 -31.97 -7.03
CA THR A 300 -26.75 -32.46 -7.09
C THR A 300 -27.63 -31.38 -7.73
N SER A 301 -28.55 -31.84 -8.56
CA SER A 301 -29.51 -31.07 -9.37
C SER A 301 -29.94 -29.77 -8.70
N LEU A 302 -29.82 -28.66 -9.43
CA LEU A 302 -30.46 -27.40 -9.04
C LEU A 302 -31.92 -27.66 -8.68
N PRO A 303 -32.44 -27.10 -7.57
CA PRO A 303 -33.81 -27.35 -7.14
C PRO A 303 -34.76 -27.00 -8.29
N ASN A 304 -35.55 -27.99 -8.72
CA ASN A 304 -36.67 -27.75 -9.61
C ASN A 304 -37.74 -27.09 -8.73
N VAL A 305 -37.81 -25.76 -8.75
CA VAL A 305 -38.88 -25.04 -8.05
C VAL A 305 -40.17 -25.36 -8.79
N ASP A 306 -41.07 -26.10 -8.16
CA ASP A 306 -42.37 -26.45 -8.72
C ASP A 306 -43.12 -25.17 -9.14
N GLY A 307 -43.28 -24.95 -10.45
CA GLY A 307 -44.22 -23.96 -10.99
C GLY A 307 -43.71 -22.94 -12.00
N GLU A 308 -42.39 -22.80 -12.23
CA GLU A 308 -41.86 -21.91 -13.28
C GLU A 308 -40.96 -22.70 -14.25
N LEU A 309 -41.02 -22.37 -15.54
CA LEU A 309 -40.26 -22.96 -16.65
C LEU A 309 -38.74 -22.69 -16.54
N TYR A 310 -38.09 -23.16 -15.47
CA TYR A 310 -36.64 -23.10 -15.32
C TYR A 310 -35.98 -24.35 -15.89
N ASP A 311 -35.05 -24.17 -16.84
CA ASP A 311 -34.17 -25.23 -17.32
C ASP A 311 -32.90 -25.26 -16.43
N PRO A 312 -32.64 -26.34 -15.65
CA PRO A 312 -31.43 -26.50 -14.85
C PRO A 312 -30.12 -26.38 -15.65
N LEU A 313 -30.16 -26.56 -16.98
CA LEU A 313 -29.02 -26.36 -17.88
C LEU A 313 -28.67 -24.88 -18.12
N CYS A 314 -29.48 -23.94 -17.64
CA CYS A 314 -29.25 -22.50 -17.78
C CYS A 314 -28.26 -21.93 -16.75
N TYR A 315 -27.95 -22.66 -15.68
CA TYR A 315 -26.92 -22.25 -14.71
C TYR A 315 -25.54 -22.71 -15.15
N GLY A 316 -24.69 -21.76 -15.53
CA GLY A 316 -23.27 -22.00 -15.83
C GLY A 316 -22.38 -21.57 -14.68
N LEU A 317 -21.38 -22.38 -14.35
CA LEU A 317 -20.33 -22.04 -13.38
C LEU A 317 -19.52 -20.85 -13.92
N THR A 318 -19.46 -19.74 -13.18
CA THR A 318 -18.68 -18.55 -13.57
C THR A 318 -17.42 -18.37 -12.72
N HIS A 319 -17.45 -18.80 -11.46
CA HIS A 319 -16.30 -18.68 -10.57
C HIS A 319 -16.14 -19.93 -9.71
N LEU A 320 -14.90 -20.32 -9.49
CA LEU A 320 -14.50 -21.37 -8.56
C LEU A 320 -13.37 -20.82 -7.69
N GLY A 321 -13.47 -20.98 -6.38
CA GLY A 321 -12.42 -20.54 -5.46
C GLY A 321 -12.38 -21.36 -4.19
N ILE A 322 -11.33 -21.15 -3.40
CA ILE A 322 -11.14 -21.82 -2.11
C ILE A 322 -10.74 -20.77 -1.08
N ILE A 323 -11.53 -20.68 -0.02
CA ILE A 323 -11.19 -19.94 1.19
C ILE A 323 -10.18 -20.80 1.97
N PRO A 324 -8.92 -20.36 2.10
CA PRO A 324 -7.90 -21.15 2.78
C PRO A 324 -8.16 -21.20 4.29
N THR A 325 -7.58 -22.21 4.94
CA THR A 325 -7.48 -22.23 6.41
C THR A 325 -6.77 -20.98 6.93
N SER A 326 -7.02 -20.61 8.18
CA SER A 326 -6.37 -19.47 8.81
C SER A 326 -4.85 -19.65 9.01
N GLU A 327 -4.10 -18.62 8.65
CA GLU A 327 -2.65 -18.52 8.91
C GLU A 327 -2.33 -18.19 10.38
N ILE A 328 -3.32 -17.82 11.19
CA ILE A 328 -3.14 -17.36 12.57
C ILE A 328 -2.81 -18.54 13.48
N ASN A 329 -1.82 -18.38 14.36
CA ASN A 329 -1.30 -19.50 15.16
C ASN A 329 -2.15 -19.86 16.38
N GLU A 330 -2.74 -18.87 17.06
CA GLU A 330 -3.39 -19.02 18.38
C GLU A 330 -4.92 -19.19 18.28
N VAL A 331 -5.45 -19.41 17.07
CA VAL A 331 -6.89 -19.56 16.81
C VAL A 331 -7.15 -20.95 16.24
N GLU A 332 -8.31 -21.54 16.57
CA GLU A 332 -8.77 -22.77 15.94
C GLU A 332 -8.78 -22.62 14.41
N LYS A 333 -8.20 -23.62 13.74
CA LYS A 333 -7.95 -23.57 12.30
C LYS A 333 -9.08 -24.32 11.59
N PRO A 334 -10.02 -23.61 10.96
CA PRO A 334 -11.09 -24.25 10.21
C PRO A 334 -10.54 -24.98 8.98
N PRO A 335 -11.25 -26.01 8.50
CA PRO A 335 -10.92 -26.63 7.22
C PRO A 335 -11.06 -25.62 6.07
N PRO A 336 -10.34 -25.83 4.94
CA PRO A 336 -10.52 -25.02 3.75
C PRO A 336 -11.95 -25.18 3.21
N THR A 337 -12.55 -24.06 2.77
CA THR A 337 -13.91 -24.02 2.22
C THR A 337 -13.87 -23.72 0.73
N VAL A 338 -14.31 -24.66 -0.09
CA VAL A 338 -14.50 -24.49 -1.54
C VAL A 338 -15.80 -23.74 -1.77
N TYR A 339 -15.81 -22.78 -2.69
CA TYR A 339 -17.04 -22.14 -3.17
C TYR A 339 -17.13 -22.15 -4.69
N ALA A 340 -18.36 -22.24 -5.19
CA ALA A 340 -18.68 -22.17 -6.61
C ALA A 340 -19.82 -21.18 -6.83
N VAL A 341 -19.67 -20.32 -7.84
CA VAL A 341 -20.66 -19.30 -8.21
C VAL A 341 -21.24 -19.64 -9.57
N TYR A 342 -22.57 -19.66 -9.64
CA TYR A 342 -23.32 -19.97 -10.85
C TYR A 342 -24.12 -18.75 -11.30
N ALA A 343 -24.22 -18.54 -12.60
CA ALA A 343 -25.07 -17.53 -13.21
C ALA A 343 -26.11 -18.17 -14.13
N ASN A 344 -27.37 -17.78 -13.98
CA ASN A 344 -28.47 -18.22 -14.83
C ASN A 344 -28.56 -17.35 -16.09
N CYS A 345 -28.32 -17.97 -17.24
CA CYS A 345 -28.50 -17.36 -18.55
C CYS A 345 -29.71 -18.00 -19.24
N SER A 346 -30.78 -17.23 -19.44
CA SER A 346 -31.97 -17.70 -20.15
C SER A 346 -31.66 -17.90 -21.63
N ARG A 347 -31.57 -19.16 -22.06
CA ARG A 347 -31.24 -19.52 -23.45
C ARG A 347 -32.37 -19.22 -24.45
N ASN A 348 -33.56 -18.88 -23.97
CA ASN A 348 -34.73 -18.57 -24.78
C ASN A 348 -34.81 -17.08 -25.17
N LEU A 349 -33.91 -16.25 -24.64
CA LEU A 349 -33.86 -14.81 -24.87
C LEU A 349 -32.56 -14.44 -25.60
N SER A 350 -32.57 -13.35 -26.37
CA SER A 350 -31.33 -12.79 -26.92
C SER A 350 -30.47 -12.25 -25.76
N PRO A 351 -29.12 -12.30 -25.86
CA PRO A 351 -28.22 -11.67 -24.89
C PRO A 351 -28.49 -10.18 -24.63
N THR A 352 -29.19 -9.51 -25.56
CA THR A 352 -29.58 -8.10 -25.47
C THR A 352 -30.93 -7.87 -24.78
N ASP A 353 -31.72 -8.93 -24.59
CA ASP A 353 -33.08 -8.81 -24.07
C ASP A 353 -33.06 -8.70 -22.54
N PRO A 354 -33.94 -7.85 -21.95
CA PRO A 354 -34.13 -7.83 -20.51
C PRO A 354 -34.57 -9.22 -20.03
N GLY A 355 -33.96 -9.71 -18.95
CA GLY A 355 -34.19 -11.05 -18.41
C GLY A 355 -33.28 -12.15 -18.98
N TYR A 356 -32.31 -11.86 -19.86
CA TYR A 356 -31.30 -12.86 -20.24
C TYR A 356 -30.47 -13.32 -19.03
N LEU A 357 -30.06 -12.39 -18.17
CA LEU A 357 -29.42 -12.68 -16.88
C LEU A 357 -30.48 -12.58 -15.78
N VAL A 358 -30.79 -13.70 -15.14
CA VAL A 358 -31.93 -13.80 -14.20
C VAL A 358 -31.49 -13.80 -12.74
N ALA A 359 -30.55 -14.68 -12.39
CA ALA A 359 -30.17 -14.93 -10.99
C ALA A 359 -28.75 -15.50 -10.87
N GLY A 360 -28.10 -15.27 -9.74
CA GLY A 360 -26.86 -15.90 -9.32
C GLY A 360 -27.07 -16.81 -8.11
N MET A 361 -26.16 -17.77 -7.92
CA MET A 361 -26.20 -18.68 -6.77
C MET A 361 -24.77 -19.01 -6.31
N VAL A 362 -24.54 -19.00 -5.00
CA VAL A 362 -23.28 -19.38 -4.37
C VAL A 362 -23.46 -20.70 -3.60
N ARG A 363 -22.55 -21.65 -3.82
CA ARG A 363 -22.49 -22.94 -3.12
C ARG A 363 -21.17 -23.10 -2.39
N GLN A 364 -21.17 -23.72 -1.21
CA GLN A 364 -19.98 -23.91 -0.39
C GLN A 364 -19.85 -25.34 0.14
N TRP A 365 -18.61 -25.83 0.21
CA TRP A 365 -18.24 -27.12 0.77
C TRP A 365 -16.97 -27.00 1.62
N THR A 366 -16.96 -27.57 2.82
CA THR A 366 -15.73 -27.75 3.61
C THR A 366 -15.10 -29.09 3.32
N ILE A 367 -13.77 -29.14 3.28
CA ILE A 367 -13.01 -30.38 3.11
C ILE A 367 -12.12 -30.57 4.33
N SER A 368 -12.43 -31.59 5.13
CA SER A 368 -11.65 -31.93 6.33
C SER A 368 -10.87 -33.23 6.10
N SER A 369 -9.64 -33.28 6.62
CA SER A 369 -8.85 -34.52 6.61
C SER A 369 -9.25 -35.40 7.78
N VAL A 370 -9.60 -36.66 7.51
CA VAL A 370 -10.00 -37.65 8.50
C VAL A 370 -9.03 -38.82 8.44
N ILE A 371 -8.56 -39.26 9.60
CA ILE A 371 -7.79 -40.51 9.69
C ILE A 371 -8.82 -41.63 9.86
N GLU A 372 -8.98 -42.46 8.84
CA GLU A 372 -9.78 -43.67 8.95
C GLU A 372 -8.95 -44.75 9.65
N GLU A 373 -9.26 -44.96 10.92
CA GLU A 373 -8.81 -46.14 11.65
C GLU A 373 -9.78 -47.30 11.35
N LEU A 374 -9.22 -48.48 11.05
CA LEU A 374 -10.02 -49.70 10.95
C LEU A 374 -10.76 -49.92 12.28
N HIS A 375 -12.01 -50.38 12.19
CA HIS A 375 -12.81 -50.65 13.38
C HIS A 375 -12.03 -51.57 14.35
N PRO A 376 -12.03 -51.33 15.68
CA PRO A 376 -11.15 -52.02 16.63
C PRO A 376 -11.23 -53.56 16.58
N ARG A 377 -12.37 -54.11 16.13
CA ARG A 377 -12.60 -55.56 15.93
C ARG A 377 -11.77 -56.19 14.80
N PHE A 378 -11.17 -55.39 13.91
CA PHE A 378 -10.20 -55.91 12.92
C PHE A 378 -8.87 -56.31 13.55
N ASN A 379 -8.58 -55.86 14.78
CA ASN A 379 -7.43 -56.35 15.56
C ASN A 379 -7.61 -57.81 16.03
N ASP A 380 -8.83 -58.35 15.98
CA ASP A 380 -9.13 -59.73 16.36
C ASP A 380 -8.86 -60.74 15.22
N LEU A 381 -8.53 -60.26 14.01
CA LEU A 381 -8.23 -61.12 12.87
C LEU A 381 -6.77 -61.61 12.92
N PRO A 382 -6.51 -62.91 12.68
CA PRO A 382 -5.16 -63.48 12.73
C PRO A 382 -4.38 -63.17 11.44
N THR A 383 -4.14 -61.89 11.15
CA THR A 383 -3.31 -61.43 10.02
C THR A 383 -2.03 -60.80 10.54
N LYS A 384 -0.87 -61.33 10.11
CA LYS A 384 0.48 -60.88 10.49
C LYS A 384 0.91 -59.60 9.76
N SER A 385 0.21 -58.48 9.90
CA SER A 385 0.79 -57.16 9.60
C SER A 385 0.77 -56.30 10.86
N SER A 386 1.95 -55.97 11.36
CA SER A 386 2.18 -55.25 12.62
C SER A 386 1.94 -53.73 12.53
N GLU A 387 1.33 -53.23 11.46
CA GLU A 387 1.08 -51.79 11.30
C GLU A 387 -0.42 -51.55 11.06
N PRO A 388 -1.09 -50.74 11.89
CA PRO A 388 -2.42 -50.24 11.54
C PRO A 388 -2.29 -49.39 10.28
N ILE A 389 -2.91 -49.82 9.19
CA ILE A 389 -3.00 -49.05 7.94
C ILE A 389 -4.03 -47.94 8.19
N ALA A 390 -3.63 -46.89 8.90
CA ALA A 390 -4.39 -45.66 8.99
C ALA A 390 -4.35 -44.99 7.60
N LYS A 391 -5.49 -44.95 6.91
CA LYS A 391 -5.59 -44.27 5.62
C LYS A 391 -6.15 -42.88 5.85
N LEU A 392 -5.47 -41.86 5.34
CA LEU A 392 -6.00 -40.50 5.31
C LEU A 392 -7.13 -40.48 4.27
N SER A 393 -8.35 -40.14 4.69
CA SER A 393 -9.49 -39.86 3.82
C SER A 393 -9.96 -38.42 4.04
N SER A 394 -10.89 -37.93 3.22
CA SER A 394 -11.47 -36.60 3.42
C SER A 394 -12.97 -36.67 3.66
N SER A 395 -13.46 -35.97 4.68
CA SER A 395 -14.88 -35.70 4.85
C SER A 395 -15.28 -34.38 4.18
N ILE A 396 -16.52 -34.31 3.73
CA ILE A 396 -17.07 -33.16 3.00
C ILE A 396 -18.37 -32.75 3.65
N ASP A 397 -18.47 -31.51 4.09
CA ASP A 397 -19.73 -30.94 4.57
C ASP A 397 -20.17 -29.83 3.60
N ARG A 398 -21.45 -29.83 3.21
CA ARG A 398 -22.01 -28.84 2.28
C ARG A 398 -22.90 -27.85 3.04
N ALA A 399 -22.66 -26.56 2.84
CA ALA A 399 -23.51 -25.50 3.39
C ALA A 399 -24.78 -25.28 2.54
N ALA A 400 -25.73 -24.50 3.04
CA ALA A 400 -26.93 -24.13 2.29
C ALA A 400 -26.58 -23.25 1.07
N ASP A 401 -27.38 -23.37 0.01
CA ASP A 401 -27.23 -22.51 -1.17
C ASP A 401 -27.65 -21.08 -0.83
N LYS A 402 -26.89 -20.09 -1.32
CA LYS A 402 -27.21 -18.67 -1.17
C LYS A 402 -27.58 -18.08 -2.53
N ASP A 403 -28.80 -17.57 -2.64
CA ASP A 403 -29.23 -16.80 -3.82
C ASP A 403 -28.62 -15.40 -3.79
N GLU A 404 -28.19 -14.92 -4.96
CA GLU A 404 -27.54 -13.62 -5.12
C GLU A 404 -27.86 -13.02 -6.49
N ALA A 405 -27.61 -11.73 -6.70
CA ALA A 405 -27.54 -11.18 -8.05
C ALA A 405 -26.39 -11.84 -8.86
N VAL A 406 -26.46 -11.79 -10.19
CA VAL A 406 -25.40 -12.35 -11.04
C VAL A 406 -24.06 -11.66 -10.72
N ILE A 407 -23.11 -12.42 -10.18
CA ILE A 407 -21.77 -11.93 -9.79
C ILE A 407 -20.87 -11.86 -11.03
N THR A 408 -20.26 -10.70 -11.27
CA THR A 408 -19.34 -10.43 -12.39
C THR A 408 -17.87 -10.55 -12.01
N SER A 409 -17.52 -10.33 -10.75
CA SER A 409 -16.16 -10.50 -10.22
C SER A 409 -16.19 -10.90 -8.76
N ILE A 410 -15.20 -11.69 -8.34
CA ILE A 410 -14.96 -12.08 -6.94
C ILE A 410 -13.48 -11.93 -6.61
N ILE A 411 -13.17 -11.25 -5.50
CA ILE A 411 -11.80 -10.99 -5.06
C ILE A 411 -11.64 -11.41 -3.60
N HIS A 412 -10.62 -12.21 -3.31
CA HIS A 412 -10.29 -12.61 -1.94
C HIS A 412 -9.60 -11.47 -1.20
N LEU A 413 -10.09 -11.14 -0.01
CA LEU A 413 -9.47 -10.14 0.84
C LEU A 413 -8.50 -10.80 1.81
N ASP A 414 -7.32 -10.19 2.01
CA ASP A 414 -6.33 -10.70 2.94
C ASP A 414 -6.85 -10.73 4.39
N HIS A 415 -6.30 -11.62 5.22
CA HIS A 415 -6.40 -11.60 6.69
C HIS A 415 -7.83 -11.68 7.27
N ARG A 416 -8.69 -12.55 6.71
CA ARG A 416 -10.07 -12.80 7.18
C ARG A 416 -11.02 -11.61 7.03
N LEU A 417 -10.74 -10.69 6.11
CA LEU A 417 -11.65 -9.58 5.83
C LEU A 417 -12.91 -10.02 5.07
N GLY A 418 -12.83 -11.08 4.26
CA GLY A 418 -13.97 -11.64 3.54
C GLY A 418 -13.74 -11.79 2.04
N LEU A 419 -14.84 -11.81 1.29
CA LEU A 419 -14.87 -11.75 -0.18
C LEU A 419 -15.39 -10.38 -0.60
N PHE A 420 -14.82 -9.82 -1.66
CA PHE A 420 -15.40 -8.69 -2.36
C PHE A 420 -16.08 -9.18 -3.64
N ILE A 421 -17.31 -8.75 -3.87
CA ILE A 421 -18.08 -9.11 -5.06
C ILE A 421 -18.54 -7.86 -5.80
N THR A 422 -18.64 -7.98 -7.13
CA THR A 422 -19.39 -7.05 -7.97
C THR A 422 -20.47 -7.80 -8.72
N THR A 423 -21.61 -7.15 -8.92
CA THR A 423 -22.80 -7.75 -9.55
C THR A 423 -23.12 -7.05 -10.87
N PHE A 424 -23.95 -7.71 -11.70
CA PHE A 424 -24.27 -7.24 -13.05
C PHE A 424 -25.01 -5.89 -13.08
N ASP A 425 -25.71 -5.54 -11.99
CA ASP A 425 -26.38 -4.24 -11.79
C ASP A 425 -25.42 -3.15 -11.31
N GLY A 426 -24.13 -3.47 -11.19
CA GLY A 426 -23.07 -2.55 -10.80
C GLY A 426 -22.93 -2.32 -9.29
N ARG A 427 -23.61 -3.11 -8.45
CA ARG A 427 -23.40 -3.07 -7.00
C ARG A 427 -22.08 -3.75 -6.64
N SER A 428 -21.51 -3.31 -5.52
CA SER A 428 -20.32 -3.89 -4.92
C SER A 428 -20.62 -4.17 -3.46
N ASP A 429 -20.26 -5.36 -2.97
CA ASP A 429 -20.46 -5.72 -1.57
C ASP A 429 -19.30 -6.52 -1.00
N PHE A 430 -19.20 -6.49 0.32
CA PHE A 430 -18.21 -7.19 1.11
C PHE A 430 -18.91 -8.31 1.87
N LEU A 431 -18.65 -9.56 1.49
CA LEU A 431 -19.20 -10.71 2.19
C LEU A 431 -18.25 -11.14 3.28
N ARG A 432 -18.74 -11.18 4.52
CA ARG A 432 -18.01 -11.74 5.64
C ARG A 432 -17.78 -13.24 5.39
N ILE A 433 -16.63 -13.73 5.80
CA ILE A 433 -16.38 -15.17 5.90
C ILE A 433 -16.39 -15.50 7.38
N ASP A 434 -17.43 -16.19 7.83
CA ASP A 434 -17.41 -16.83 9.14
C ASP A 434 -17.11 -18.32 8.96
N ASP A 435 -15.92 -18.69 9.41
CA ASP A 435 -15.32 -20.01 9.29
C ASP A 435 -16.17 -21.13 9.92
N LEU A 436 -17.03 -20.80 10.90
CA LEU A 436 -17.84 -21.76 11.65
C LEU A 436 -19.32 -21.81 11.21
N SER A 437 -19.88 -20.68 10.77
CA SER A 437 -21.30 -20.60 10.41
C SER A 437 -21.57 -20.71 8.91
N HIS A 438 -20.51 -20.68 8.08
CA HIS A 438 -20.62 -20.58 6.62
C HIS A 438 -21.48 -19.39 6.16
N ASP A 439 -21.61 -18.38 7.01
CA ASP A 439 -22.41 -17.21 6.70
C ASP A 439 -21.63 -16.27 5.77
N LEU A 440 -22.18 -16.04 4.58
CA LEU A 440 -21.74 -15.03 3.61
C LEU A 440 -22.59 -13.76 3.75
N SER A 441 -22.81 -13.30 4.97
CA SER A 441 -23.58 -12.09 5.23
C SER A 441 -22.80 -10.83 4.80
N PRO A 442 -23.51 -9.78 4.35
CA PRO A 442 -22.88 -8.48 4.10
C PRO A 442 -22.17 -7.95 5.34
N LEU A 443 -20.91 -7.54 5.18
CA LEU A 443 -20.10 -6.86 6.18
C LEU A 443 -20.49 -5.38 6.32
N SER A 444 -21.09 -4.84 5.26
CA SER A 444 -21.66 -3.50 5.20
C SER A 444 -22.73 -3.33 6.29
N TYR A 445 -22.74 -2.18 6.98
CA TYR A 445 -23.73 -1.80 8.00
C TYR A 445 -23.65 -2.55 9.36
N ALA A 446 -22.66 -3.40 9.60
CA ALA A 446 -22.37 -3.99 10.92
C ALA A 446 -21.58 -3.03 11.85
N MET A 447 -21.94 -1.74 11.82
CA MET A 447 -21.17 -0.66 12.43
C MET A 447 -21.23 -0.74 13.96
N SER A 448 -20.06 -0.88 14.59
CA SER A 448 -19.88 -0.78 16.03
C SER A 448 -19.12 0.50 16.37
N GLU A 449 -19.54 1.17 17.44
CA GLU A 449 -18.87 2.38 17.95
C GLU A 449 -17.63 2.06 18.82
N ASP A 450 -17.47 0.79 19.19
CA ASP A 450 -16.46 0.31 20.14
C ASP A 450 -15.44 -0.65 19.50
N GLU A 451 -15.76 -1.23 18.34
CA GLU A 451 -14.89 -2.17 17.62
C GLU A 451 -14.99 -1.96 16.11
N THR A 452 -13.86 -2.06 15.41
CA THR A 452 -13.83 -2.11 13.95
C THR A 452 -12.75 -3.05 13.43
N SER A 453 -13.10 -3.84 12.41
CA SER A 453 -12.23 -4.79 11.71
C SER A 453 -11.90 -4.34 10.29
N SER A 454 -12.67 -3.43 9.70
CA SER A 454 -12.54 -3.05 8.29
C SER A 454 -13.21 -1.70 7.97
N LEU A 455 -12.86 -1.10 6.83
CA LEU A 455 -13.54 0.09 6.31
C LEU A 455 -15.03 -0.17 6.05
N PRO A 456 -15.44 -1.28 5.36
CA PRO A 456 -16.86 -1.56 5.13
C PRO A 456 -17.69 -1.71 6.41
N GLN A 457 -17.15 -2.37 7.43
CA GLN A 457 -17.83 -2.48 8.73
C GLN A 457 -18.09 -1.11 9.35
N SER A 458 -17.16 -0.15 9.18
CA SER A 458 -17.31 1.22 9.66
C SER A 458 -18.17 2.10 8.76
N GLY A 459 -18.81 1.56 7.71
CA GLY A 459 -19.76 2.28 6.85
C GLY A 459 -19.20 2.82 5.54
N PHE A 460 -17.96 2.49 5.16
CA PHE A 460 -17.43 2.85 3.85
C PHE A 460 -17.99 1.91 2.77
N ALA A 461 -18.39 2.45 1.61
CA ALA A 461 -18.88 1.64 0.49
C ALA A 461 -18.39 2.22 -0.84
N PHE A 462 -18.33 1.38 -1.88
CA PHE A 462 -18.11 1.89 -3.23
C PHE A 462 -19.43 2.42 -3.83
N PRO A 463 -19.39 3.53 -4.58
CA PRO A 463 -20.55 3.95 -5.35
C PRO A 463 -20.88 2.95 -6.48
N LEU A 464 -22.11 3.00 -6.99
CA LEU A 464 -22.57 2.11 -8.06
C LEU A 464 -21.70 2.24 -9.32
N ASN A 465 -21.31 1.09 -9.88
CA ASN A 465 -20.49 0.99 -11.09
C ASN A 465 -21.21 0.20 -12.21
N PRO A 466 -22.03 0.87 -13.04
CA PRO A 466 -22.87 0.19 -14.04
C PRO A 466 -22.10 -0.49 -15.18
N ASN A 467 -20.78 -0.28 -15.27
CA ASN A 467 -19.93 -0.79 -16.36
C ASN A 467 -18.81 -1.73 -15.86
N SER A 468 -19.00 -2.39 -14.71
CA SER A 468 -17.98 -3.26 -14.10
C SER A 468 -17.85 -4.63 -14.79
N SER A 469 -17.19 -4.68 -15.95
CA SER A 469 -16.90 -5.93 -16.66
C SER A 469 -15.75 -6.71 -16.03
N HIS A 470 -14.61 -6.05 -15.83
CA HIS A 470 -13.43 -6.58 -15.15
C HIS A 470 -13.02 -5.62 -14.05
N THR A 471 -12.80 -6.14 -12.85
CA THR A 471 -12.46 -5.32 -11.69
C THR A 471 -11.20 -5.81 -10.98
N ALA A 472 -10.48 -4.87 -10.39
CA ALA A 472 -9.37 -5.15 -9.48
C ALA A 472 -9.41 -4.18 -8.31
N LEU A 473 -9.09 -4.67 -7.11
CA LEU A 473 -9.02 -3.87 -5.90
C LEU A 473 -7.61 -3.38 -5.62
N SER A 474 -7.51 -2.16 -5.13
CA SER A 474 -6.27 -1.63 -4.60
C SER A 474 -5.81 -2.38 -3.34
N PRO A 475 -4.54 -2.25 -2.94
CA PRO A 475 -3.97 -3.10 -1.89
C PRO A 475 -4.61 -2.97 -0.51
N SER A 476 -5.13 -1.80 -0.16
CA SER A 476 -5.90 -1.56 1.06
C SER A 476 -7.41 -1.53 0.83
N VAL A 477 -7.86 -1.93 -0.38
CA VAL A 477 -9.28 -2.04 -0.74
C VAL A 477 -10.01 -0.69 -0.71
N CYS A 478 -9.29 0.43 -0.83
CA CYS A 478 -9.86 1.78 -0.81
C CYS A 478 -10.28 2.27 -2.20
N VAL A 479 -9.72 1.69 -3.27
CA VAL A 479 -9.98 2.06 -4.66
C VAL A 479 -10.25 0.80 -5.49
N LEU A 480 -11.30 0.86 -6.29
CA LEU A 480 -11.69 -0.14 -7.27
C LEU A 480 -11.29 0.36 -8.66
N ALA A 481 -10.54 -0.44 -9.40
CA ALA A 481 -10.29 -0.21 -10.82
C ALA A 481 -11.22 -1.08 -11.66
N SER A 482 -11.85 -0.49 -12.68
CA SER A 482 -12.66 -1.23 -13.66
C SER A 482 -12.26 -0.92 -15.09
N LEU A 483 -12.33 -1.92 -15.97
CA LEU A 483 -12.17 -1.71 -17.40
C LEU A 483 -13.49 -1.22 -18.00
N THR A 484 -13.44 -0.04 -18.61
CA THR A 484 -14.55 0.55 -19.34
C THR A 484 -14.64 -0.03 -20.76
N PRO A 485 -15.82 0.03 -21.41
CA PRO A 485 -16.04 -0.48 -22.77
C PRO A 485 -15.10 0.08 -23.85
N ASP A 486 -14.61 1.30 -23.66
CA ASP A 486 -13.64 1.96 -24.55
C ASP A 486 -12.21 1.42 -24.38
N GLY A 487 -11.95 0.63 -23.33
CA GLY A 487 -10.75 -0.18 -23.09
C GLY A 487 -9.43 0.57 -22.89
N CYS A 488 -9.40 1.85 -23.29
CA CYS A 488 -8.19 2.64 -23.40
C CYS A 488 -7.54 2.97 -22.04
N ARG A 489 -8.32 3.13 -20.96
CA ARG A 489 -7.82 3.47 -19.62
C ARG A 489 -8.74 2.91 -18.53
N PRO A 490 -8.21 2.25 -17.48
CA PRO A 490 -9.01 1.84 -16.34
C PRO A 490 -9.69 3.05 -15.65
N SER A 491 -10.99 2.92 -15.36
CA SER A 491 -11.69 3.87 -14.50
C SER A 491 -11.46 3.53 -13.03
N LEU A 492 -11.36 4.56 -12.18
CA LEU A 492 -11.15 4.40 -10.74
C LEU A 492 -12.41 4.84 -9.99
N LEU A 493 -12.88 4.00 -9.08
CA LEU A 493 -13.90 4.33 -8.10
C LEU A 493 -13.28 4.27 -6.72
N THR A 494 -13.50 5.29 -5.91
CA THR A 494 -12.95 5.38 -4.56
C THR A 494 -14.06 5.14 -3.55
N MET A 495 -13.77 4.47 -2.43
CA MET A 495 -14.75 4.28 -1.37
C MET A 495 -15.23 5.63 -0.82
N GLU A 496 -16.52 5.74 -0.59
CA GLU A 496 -17.17 6.90 0.01
C GLU A 496 -17.62 6.55 1.43
N PHE A 497 -17.62 7.56 2.29
CA PHE A 497 -18.18 7.49 3.63
C PHE A 497 -19.45 8.33 3.63
N PRO A 498 -20.64 7.70 3.63
CA PRO A 498 -21.89 8.41 3.45
C PRO A 498 -22.14 9.39 4.60
N PRO A 499 -22.58 10.63 4.33
CA PRO A 499 -23.15 11.47 5.36
C PRO A 499 -24.45 10.80 5.84
N ASN A 500 -24.62 10.63 7.16
CA ASN A 500 -25.80 9.98 7.75
C ASN A 500 -27.09 10.48 7.07
N THR A 501 -27.83 9.58 6.42
CA THR A 501 -29.04 9.87 5.62
C THR A 501 -30.28 10.25 6.45
N SER A 502 -30.10 10.63 7.73
CA SER A 502 -31.18 11.13 8.58
C SER A 502 -31.36 12.64 8.39
N THR A 503 -32.16 13.03 7.38
CA THR A 503 -33.05 14.22 7.33
C THR A 503 -32.57 15.55 7.93
N SER A 504 -31.27 15.81 7.96
CA SER A 504 -30.69 17.11 8.28
C SER A 504 -29.40 17.27 7.51
N HIS A 505 -29.17 18.44 6.92
CA HIS A 505 -27.90 18.85 6.33
C HIS A 505 -26.81 19.02 7.42
N THR A 506 -26.62 18.03 8.29
CA THR A 506 -25.53 18.03 9.27
C THR A 506 -24.28 17.51 8.56
N ALA A 507 -23.37 18.43 8.26
CA ALA A 507 -22.05 18.12 7.73
C ALA A 507 -21.34 17.08 8.64
N LEU A 508 -20.57 16.16 8.03
CA LEU A 508 -19.71 15.21 8.74
C LEU A 508 -18.87 15.95 9.80
N LEU A 509 -19.12 15.65 11.08
CA LEU A 509 -18.42 16.25 12.21
C LEU A 509 -17.39 15.26 12.78
N PRO A 510 -16.12 15.66 12.97
CA PRO A 510 -15.06 14.76 13.43
C PRO A 510 -15.27 14.18 14.85
N THR A 511 -16.19 14.75 15.63
CA THR A 511 -16.42 14.38 17.03
C THR A 511 -17.50 13.31 17.22
N THR A 512 -18.22 12.91 16.16
CA THR A 512 -19.23 11.86 16.27
C THR A 512 -18.59 10.50 16.54
N ALA A 513 -19.29 9.61 17.24
CA ALA A 513 -18.80 8.25 17.48
C ALA A 513 -18.57 7.49 16.17
N THR A 514 -19.45 7.70 15.18
CA THR A 514 -19.32 7.17 13.81
C THR A 514 -18.04 7.64 13.12
N SER A 515 -17.71 8.94 13.23
CA SER A 515 -16.46 9.50 12.68
C SER A 515 -15.24 8.96 13.40
N SER A 516 -15.32 8.74 14.71
CA SER A 516 -14.24 8.12 15.48
C SER A 516 -13.96 6.69 15.02
N ALA A 517 -14.99 5.87 14.81
CA ALA A 517 -14.88 4.52 14.26
C ALA A 517 -14.36 4.52 12.81
N ALA A 518 -14.79 5.48 11.97
CA ALA A 518 -14.30 5.65 10.61
C ALA A 518 -12.80 6.03 10.57
N ILE A 519 -12.36 6.93 11.46
CA ILE A 519 -10.93 7.25 11.61
C ILE A 519 -10.17 6.02 12.11
N ALA A 520 -10.73 5.25 13.06
CA ALA A 520 -10.07 4.06 13.57
C ALA A 520 -9.88 2.96 12.50
N SER A 521 -10.87 2.71 11.65
CA SER A 521 -10.80 1.75 10.54
C SER A 521 -9.83 2.20 9.43
N LEU A 522 -9.73 3.51 9.18
CA LEU A 522 -8.70 4.10 8.33
C LEU A 522 -7.30 3.83 8.87
N ILE A 523 -7.06 4.13 10.15
CA ILE A 523 -5.75 3.89 10.80
C ILE A 523 -5.46 2.39 10.91
N LEU A 524 -6.47 1.53 11.09
CA LEU A 524 -6.34 0.07 11.02
C LEU A 524 -5.84 -0.37 9.64
N SER A 525 -6.44 0.14 8.57
CA SER A 525 -6.05 -0.16 7.18
C SER A 525 -4.64 0.34 6.88
N PHE A 526 -4.28 1.55 7.34
CA PHE A 526 -2.92 2.07 7.25
C PHE A 526 -1.92 1.20 8.01
N SER A 527 -2.25 0.78 9.24
CA SER A 527 -1.40 -0.12 10.04
C SER A 527 -1.15 -1.43 9.31
N ARG A 528 -2.17 -2.05 8.72
CA ARG A 528 -1.98 -3.26 7.89
C ARG A 528 -0.93 -3.03 6.81
N CYS A 529 -1.04 -1.94 6.04
CA CYS A 529 -0.08 -1.60 4.98
C CYS A 529 1.34 -1.35 5.51
N VAL A 530 1.47 -0.80 6.72
CA VAL A 530 2.75 -0.59 7.39
C VAL A 530 3.40 -1.93 7.75
N TRP A 531 2.67 -2.83 8.42
CA TRP A 531 3.22 -4.09 8.92
C TRP A 531 3.43 -5.15 7.84
N THR A 532 2.66 -5.10 6.74
CA THR A 532 2.82 -6.02 5.59
C THR A 532 3.55 -5.39 4.40
N ASN A 533 4.04 -4.16 4.55
CA ASN A 533 4.79 -3.41 3.54
C ASN A 533 4.04 -3.20 2.20
N LEU A 534 2.74 -2.94 2.27
CA LEU A 534 1.92 -2.56 1.10
C LEU A 534 2.07 -1.07 0.78
N SER A 535 1.63 -0.70 -0.43
CA SER A 535 1.39 0.70 -0.82
C SER A 535 0.32 1.33 0.09
N ILE A 536 0.35 2.66 0.18
CA ILE A 536 -0.66 3.45 0.93
C ILE A 536 -1.35 4.50 0.05
N GLU A 537 -0.96 4.58 -1.22
CA GLU A 537 -1.41 5.57 -2.20
C GLU A 537 -2.94 5.59 -2.35
N ASP A 538 -3.58 4.43 -2.30
CA ASP A 538 -5.03 4.25 -2.33
C ASP A 538 -5.73 4.77 -1.07
N ILE A 539 -5.18 4.52 0.12
CA ILE A 539 -5.68 5.12 1.37
C ILE A 539 -5.61 6.66 1.27
N LEU A 540 -4.49 7.19 0.80
CA LEU A 540 -4.29 8.63 0.67
C LEU A 540 -5.23 9.26 -0.37
N SER A 541 -5.48 8.55 -1.47
CA SER A 541 -6.48 8.94 -2.47
C SER A 541 -7.86 9.04 -1.83
N MET A 542 -8.29 7.99 -1.13
CA MET A 542 -9.59 7.95 -0.45
C MET A 542 -9.74 9.04 0.61
N ILE A 543 -8.70 9.32 1.39
CA ILE A 543 -8.79 10.39 2.40
C ILE A 543 -9.08 11.73 1.74
N LEU A 544 -8.35 12.07 0.67
CA LEU A 544 -8.48 13.36 -0.01
C LEU A 544 -9.79 13.50 -0.77
N THR A 545 -10.37 12.42 -1.30
CA THR A 545 -11.68 12.45 -1.96
C THR A 545 -12.81 12.57 -0.94
N THR A 546 -12.78 11.73 0.09
CA THR A 546 -13.95 11.42 0.92
C THR A 546 -14.13 12.37 2.11
N PHE A 547 -13.05 12.81 2.75
CA PHE A 547 -13.15 13.63 3.96
C PHE A 547 -13.15 15.14 3.70
N PRO A 548 -13.84 15.95 4.55
CA PRO A 548 -13.73 17.40 4.53
C PRO A 548 -12.48 17.90 5.28
N ALA A 549 -12.16 19.19 5.12
CA ALA A 549 -10.96 19.80 5.68
C ALA A 549 -10.82 19.68 7.21
N SER A 550 -11.95 19.63 7.93
CA SER A 550 -12.01 19.51 9.39
C SER A 550 -11.43 18.20 9.93
N PHE A 551 -11.29 17.16 9.10
CA PHE A 551 -10.76 15.85 9.50
C PHE A 551 -9.23 15.75 9.47
N SER A 552 -8.52 16.74 8.91
CA SER A 552 -7.06 16.72 8.79
C SER A 552 -6.37 16.44 10.14
N ALA A 553 -6.59 17.30 11.14
CA ALA A 553 -5.93 17.17 12.45
C ALA A 553 -6.42 15.94 13.26
N PRO A 554 -7.73 15.61 13.31
CA PRO A 554 -8.22 14.39 13.96
C PRO A 554 -7.60 13.10 13.41
N ILE A 555 -7.51 12.96 12.09
CA ILE A 555 -6.90 11.78 11.44
C ILE A 555 -5.41 11.68 11.82
N ILE A 556 -4.66 12.77 11.70
CA ILE A 556 -3.22 12.80 12.02
C ILE A 556 -2.99 12.53 13.52
N THR A 557 -3.83 13.08 14.40
CA THR A 557 -3.74 12.86 15.84
C THR A 557 -3.99 11.39 16.19
N SER A 558 -5.02 10.78 15.60
CA SER A 558 -5.34 9.36 15.81
C SER A 558 -4.19 8.46 15.33
N LEU A 559 -3.61 8.75 14.16
CA LEU A 559 -2.45 8.05 13.63
C LEU A 559 -1.29 7.97 14.64
N TYR A 560 -0.91 9.11 15.22
CA TYR A 560 0.20 9.16 16.16
C TYR A 560 -0.12 8.44 17.48
N ARG A 561 -1.35 8.61 18.00
CA ARG A 561 -1.78 7.95 19.25
C ARG A 561 -1.85 6.43 19.12
N THR A 562 -2.24 5.90 17.96
CA THR A 562 -2.37 4.46 17.75
C THR A 562 -1.03 3.77 17.49
N LEU A 563 -0.08 4.44 16.83
CA LEU A 563 1.18 3.81 16.39
C LEU A 563 2.37 4.02 17.34
N PHE A 564 2.30 5.03 18.22
CA PHE A 564 3.40 5.43 19.08
C PHE A 564 2.97 5.49 20.55
N ARG A 565 3.91 5.23 21.45
CA ARG A 565 3.68 5.36 22.89
C ARG A 565 3.85 6.81 23.31
N GLU A 566 3.11 7.23 24.33
CA GLU A 566 3.18 8.59 24.88
C GLU A 566 4.62 9.01 25.25
N THR A 567 5.39 8.07 25.79
CA THR A 567 6.78 8.29 26.20
C THR A 567 7.76 8.55 25.05
N GLU A 568 7.33 8.35 23.79
CA GLU A 568 8.13 8.61 22.59
C GLU A 568 8.05 10.08 22.15
N PHE A 569 7.15 10.88 22.74
CA PHE A 569 6.97 12.30 22.43
C PHE A 569 7.58 13.23 23.49
N ILE A 570 8.12 12.68 24.59
CA ILE A 570 8.62 13.45 25.74
C ILE A 570 10.12 13.23 25.96
N SER A 571 10.78 14.23 26.55
CA SER A 571 12.21 14.18 26.87
C SER A 571 12.54 13.11 27.91
N GLU A 572 13.68 12.43 27.73
CA GLU A 572 14.14 11.36 28.64
C GLU A 572 14.37 11.84 30.08
N GLN A 573 14.66 13.12 30.28
CA GLN A 573 14.81 13.74 31.60
C GLN A 573 13.53 13.71 32.47
N PHE A 574 12.37 13.43 31.85
CA PHE A 574 11.07 13.30 32.53
C PHE A 574 10.61 11.84 32.65
N LYS A 575 11.41 10.88 32.16
CA LYS A 575 11.19 9.47 32.49
C LYS A 575 11.64 9.30 33.93
N GLY A 576 10.72 8.92 34.82
CA GLY A 576 11.04 8.64 36.23
C GLY A 576 12.21 7.66 36.37
N PRO A 577 12.80 7.52 37.57
CA PRO A 577 13.94 6.63 37.78
C PRO A 577 13.66 5.22 37.24
N PRO A 578 14.64 4.55 36.60
CA PRO A 578 14.44 3.24 36.00
C PRO A 578 13.91 2.27 37.07
N GLN A 579 12.79 1.62 36.78
CA GLN A 579 12.21 0.63 37.69
C GLN A 579 13.22 -0.51 37.87
N THR A 580 13.78 -0.61 39.07
CA THR A 580 14.66 -1.68 39.52
C THR A 580 13.88 -3.00 39.58
N GLY A 581 13.87 -3.77 38.50
CA GLY A 581 13.15 -5.05 38.47
C GLY A 581 13.37 -5.98 37.27
N GLY A 582 14.34 -5.71 36.39
CA GLY A 582 14.66 -6.60 35.26
C GLY A 582 16.06 -7.22 35.40
N PRO A 583 16.27 -8.51 35.07
CA PRO A 583 17.54 -9.18 35.30
C PRO A 583 18.63 -8.68 34.34
N THR A 584 19.75 -8.27 34.94
CA THR A 584 21.09 -8.09 34.34
C THR A 584 21.14 -7.27 33.04
N ALA A 585 21.14 -5.94 33.17
CA ALA A 585 21.65 -5.07 32.11
C ALA A 585 23.18 -5.23 32.02
N THR A 586 23.67 -5.75 30.89
CA THR A 586 25.07 -5.68 30.48
C THR A 586 25.48 -4.22 30.22
N PRO A 587 26.78 -3.86 30.28
CA PRO A 587 27.28 -2.49 30.09
C PRO A 587 27.33 -2.09 28.60
N ASP A 588 26.34 -2.51 27.81
CA ASP A 588 26.12 -1.96 26.47
C ASP A 588 25.35 -0.65 26.64
N THR A 589 25.91 0.44 26.12
CA THR A 589 25.36 1.80 26.26
C THR A 589 23.88 1.78 25.84
N PRO A 590 22.91 2.09 26.73
CA PRO A 590 21.51 2.05 26.36
C PRO A 590 21.28 3.09 25.26
N ILE A 591 21.05 2.61 24.04
CA ILE A 591 20.60 3.41 22.90
C ILE A 591 19.37 4.18 23.39
N SER A 592 19.43 5.52 23.34
CA SER A 592 18.31 6.39 23.72
C SER A 592 17.03 5.87 23.03
N GLU A 593 15.91 5.83 23.75
CA GLU A 593 14.64 5.34 23.20
C GLU A 593 14.26 6.09 21.92
N LEU A 594 14.71 7.34 21.78
CA LEU A 594 14.45 8.14 20.60
C LEU A 594 15.36 7.79 19.41
N GLU A 595 16.58 7.31 19.66
CA GLU A 595 17.40 6.71 18.59
C GLU A 595 16.71 5.45 18.02
N LYS A 596 15.96 4.72 18.87
CA LYS A 596 15.07 3.63 18.41
C LYS A 596 13.92 4.16 17.55
N VAL A 597 13.30 5.29 17.90
CA VAL A 597 12.21 5.93 17.10
C VAL A 597 12.71 6.33 15.71
N VAL A 598 13.89 6.96 15.62
CA VAL A 598 14.48 7.37 14.33
C VAL A 598 14.88 6.16 13.47
N GLN A 599 15.05 4.98 14.07
CA GLN A 599 15.31 3.74 13.34
C GLN A 599 14.05 2.92 13.00
N LYS A 600 12.88 3.22 13.60
CA LYS A 600 11.62 2.49 13.31
C LYS A 600 11.30 2.51 11.81
N PRO A 601 11.24 1.36 11.10
CA PRO A 601 11.08 1.34 9.64
C PRO A 601 9.79 2.03 9.16
N ASN A 602 8.78 2.10 10.03
CA ASN A 602 7.43 2.56 9.70
C ASN A 602 7.29 4.10 9.66
N LEU A 603 8.23 4.85 10.25
CA LEU A 603 8.05 6.29 10.44
C LEU A 603 8.07 7.09 9.12
N SER A 604 8.76 6.60 8.07
CA SER A 604 8.72 7.24 6.74
C SER A 604 7.31 7.22 6.15
N LYS A 605 6.61 6.08 6.24
CA LYS A 605 5.18 5.97 5.85
C LYS A 605 4.29 6.86 6.71
N VAL A 606 4.55 6.97 8.01
CA VAL A 606 3.79 7.87 8.93
C VAL A 606 3.96 9.33 8.54
N PHE A 607 5.19 9.80 8.31
CA PHE A 607 5.43 11.18 7.86
C PHE A 607 4.82 11.44 6.50
N SER A 608 4.87 10.45 5.63
CA SER A 608 4.25 10.55 4.32
C SER A 608 2.73 10.63 4.39
N PHE A 609 2.12 9.85 5.28
CA PHE A 609 0.69 9.89 5.51
C PHE A 609 0.29 11.25 6.07
N HIS A 610 0.98 11.73 7.11
CA HIS A 610 0.77 13.06 7.66
C HIS A 610 0.91 14.14 6.57
N TYR A 611 2.02 14.17 5.82
CA TYR A 611 2.24 15.15 4.75
C TYR A 611 1.07 15.20 3.75
N SER A 612 0.60 14.03 3.33
CA SER A 612 -0.49 13.91 2.35
C SER A 612 -1.84 14.31 2.94
N VAL A 613 -2.15 13.89 4.16
CA VAL A 613 -3.40 14.22 4.86
C VAL A 613 -3.48 15.70 5.19
N SER A 614 -2.36 16.38 5.44
CA SER A 614 -2.36 17.83 5.66
C SER A 614 -2.90 18.64 4.47
N PHE A 615 -2.93 18.08 3.25
CA PHE A 615 -3.59 18.74 2.12
C PHE A 615 -5.11 18.82 2.26
N LEU A 616 -5.73 18.01 3.13
CA LEU A 616 -7.15 18.18 3.48
C LEU A 616 -7.44 19.57 4.06
N ALA A 617 -6.55 20.09 4.91
CA ALA A 617 -6.74 21.40 5.57
C ALA A 617 -6.81 22.59 4.57
N VAL A 618 -6.38 22.35 3.33
CA VAL A 618 -6.41 23.33 2.23
C VAL A 618 -7.33 22.91 1.08
N LYS A 619 -8.13 21.84 1.26
CA LYS A 619 -9.16 21.42 0.30
C LYS A 619 -10.20 22.51 0.12
N GLY A 620 -10.53 22.84 -1.14
CA GLY A 620 -11.48 23.90 -1.49
C GLY A 620 -10.94 25.33 -1.35
N LYS A 621 -9.69 25.51 -0.93
CA LYS A 621 -9.00 26.82 -0.98
C LYS A 621 -8.34 27.00 -2.35
N ASP A 622 -8.10 28.25 -2.74
CA ASP A 622 -7.41 28.61 -3.99
C ASP A 622 -6.10 27.82 -4.13
N LEU A 623 -5.73 27.44 -5.34
CA LEU A 623 -4.48 26.75 -5.68
C LEU A 623 -3.25 27.57 -5.24
N ALA A 624 -3.38 28.90 -5.18
CA ALA A 624 -2.38 29.82 -4.64
C ALA A 624 -2.21 29.73 -3.10
N SER A 625 -3.14 29.09 -2.38
CA SER A 625 -3.03 28.89 -0.93
C SER A 625 -1.80 28.05 -0.60
N LYS A 626 -0.88 28.60 0.19
CA LYS A 626 0.37 27.92 0.55
C LYS A 626 0.14 26.76 1.52
N GLU A 627 1.07 25.80 1.53
CA GLU A 627 1.07 24.65 2.44
C GLU A 627 0.94 25.08 3.91
N SER A 628 0.19 24.29 4.70
CA SER A 628 0.04 24.53 6.15
C SER A 628 1.38 24.36 6.89
N LEU A 629 1.50 25.00 8.06
CA LEU A 629 2.70 24.84 8.89
C LEU A 629 2.95 23.39 9.31
N GLY A 630 1.89 22.61 9.59
CA GLY A 630 2.00 21.17 9.87
C GLY A 630 2.61 20.40 8.70
N ASN A 631 2.19 20.72 7.45
CA ASN A 631 2.74 20.13 6.23
C ASN A 631 4.25 20.47 6.06
N LYS A 632 4.62 21.75 6.22
CA LYS A 632 6.02 22.20 6.19
C LYS A 632 6.86 21.51 7.28
N TRP A 633 6.32 21.40 8.50
CA TRP A 633 7.00 20.76 9.62
C TRP A 633 7.28 19.28 9.32
N VAL A 634 6.28 18.51 8.88
CA VAL A 634 6.48 17.08 8.62
C VAL A 634 7.41 16.83 7.43
N TRP A 635 7.41 17.72 6.44
CA TRP A 635 8.39 17.70 5.35
C TRP A 635 9.81 17.85 5.88
N VAL A 636 10.08 18.85 6.72
CA VAL A 636 11.39 19.04 7.35
C VAL A 636 11.75 17.86 8.26
N ALA A 637 10.79 17.33 9.03
CA ALA A 637 11.00 16.16 9.90
C ALA A 637 11.37 14.90 9.10
N ALA A 638 10.73 14.64 7.96
CA ALA A 638 11.07 13.54 7.07
C ALA A 638 12.49 13.67 6.50
N ASN A 639 12.87 14.88 6.09
CA ASN A 639 14.23 15.18 5.64
C ASN A 639 15.26 14.97 6.75
N LEU A 640 15.00 15.46 7.96
CA LEU A 640 15.88 15.28 9.12
C LEU A 640 16.08 13.80 9.46
N ARG A 641 15.00 13.01 9.45
CA ARG A 641 15.08 11.56 9.64
C ARG A 641 15.99 10.91 8.59
N PHE A 642 15.80 11.25 7.32
CA PHE A 642 16.63 10.73 6.24
C PHE A 642 18.11 11.10 6.43
N VAL A 643 18.41 12.35 6.82
CA VAL A 643 19.78 12.80 7.13
C VAL A 643 20.38 11.96 8.27
N VAL A 644 19.64 11.74 9.37
CA VAL A 644 20.11 10.89 10.48
C VAL A 644 20.45 9.49 9.97
N GLN A 645 19.59 8.88 9.14
CA GLN A 645 19.83 7.54 8.60
C GLN A 645 21.07 7.48 7.71
N VAL A 646 21.24 8.43 6.79
CA VAL A 646 22.41 8.51 5.90
C VAL A 646 23.70 8.70 6.71
N LEU A 647 23.71 9.62 7.67
CA LEU A 647 24.88 9.90 8.50
C LEU A 647 25.21 8.75 9.46
N SER A 648 24.19 8.06 9.99
CA SER A 648 24.38 6.88 10.85
C SER A 648 24.93 5.69 10.06
N LEU A 649 24.45 5.46 8.83
CA LEU A 649 24.99 4.45 7.93
C LEU A 649 26.47 4.75 7.60
N TYR A 650 26.78 6.00 7.29
CA TYR A 650 28.16 6.43 7.04
C TYR A 650 29.06 6.21 8.28
N ALA A 651 28.61 6.62 9.46
CA ALA A 651 29.36 6.46 10.70
C ALA A 651 29.62 4.98 11.04
N ARG A 652 28.61 4.11 10.90
CA ARG A 652 28.71 2.67 11.17
C ARG A 652 29.60 1.95 10.18
N ASP A 653 29.41 2.21 8.89
CA ASP A 653 30.13 1.45 7.87
C ASP A 653 31.61 1.87 7.75
N ARG A 654 31.94 3.11 8.11
CA ARG A 654 33.33 3.56 8.31
C ARG A 654 34.07 2.74 9.38
N GLN A 655 33.38 2.33 10.45
CA GLN A 655 33.96 1.48 11.49
C GLN A 655 34.18 0.03 11.02
N ARG A 656 33.38 -0.44 10.05
CA ARG A 656 33.32 -1.87 9.65
C ARG A 656 33.95 -2.18 8.28
N SER A 657 34.12 -1.20 7.39
CA SER A 657 34.52 -1.45 5.99
C SER A 657 35.13 -0.22 5.28
N ASN A 658 35.93 -0.47 4.24
CA ASN A 658 36.49 0.55 3.34
C ASN A 658 35.63 0.82 2.08
N THR A 659 34.37 0.40 2.04
CA THR A 659 33.57 0.34 0.78
C THR A 659 32.93 1.65 0.31
N TRP A 660 33.07 2.77 1.02
CA TRP A 660 32.30 4.00 0.81
C TRP A 660 32.96 5.05 -0.12
N ALA A 661 33.76 4.60 -1.07
CA ALA A 661 34.64 5.46 -1.88
C ALA A 661 34.07 5.92 -3.23
N THR A 662 32.74 5.99 -3.42
CA THR A 662 32.17 6.51 -4.68
C THR A 662 31.87 8.01 -4.59
N PRO A 663 32.12 8.79 -5.66
CA PRO A 663 31.83 10.23 -5.69
C PRO A 663 30.35 10.55 -5.39
N GLU A 664 29.42 9.70 -5.82
CA GLU A 664 27.98 9.92 -5.63
C GLU A 664 27.58 9.85 -4.15
N MET A 665 28.20 8.94 -3.37
CA MET A 665 27.92 8.83 -1.94
C MET A 665 28.48 10.01 -1.15
N LEU A 666 29.65 10.51 -1.56
CA LEU A 666 30.25 11.70 -0.98
C LEU A 666 29.37 12.93 -1.21
N ASP A 667 28.88 13.10 -2.43
CA ASP A 667 27.98 14.18 -2.81
C ASP A 667 26.67 14.17 -2.01
N LEU A 668 26.11 12.98 -1.82
CA LEU A 668 24.94 12.76 -0.97
C LEU A 668 25.19 13.18 0.48
N ILE A 669 26.29 12.71 1.10
CA ILE A 669 26.61 13.03 2.50
C ILE A 669 26.84 14.54 2.66
N CYS A 670 27.69 15.13 1.82
CA CYS A 670 28.02 16.54 1.87
C CYS A 670 26.80 17.44 1.66
N GLY A 671 25.90 17.09 0.73
CA GLY A 671 24.68 17.84 0.50
C GLY A 671 23.71 17.80 1.69
N ASN A 672 23.56 16.64 2.33
CA ASN A 672 22.75 16.51 3.55
C ASN A 672 23.32 17.32 4.73
N ILE A 673 24.65 17.31 4.93
CA ILE A 673 25.30 18.14 5.96
C ILE A 673 25.06 19.63 5.68
N ARG A 674 25.26 20.06 4.43
CA ARG A 674 25.07 21.46 4.02
C ARG A 674 23.62 21.90 4.26
N TRP A 675 22.65 21.08 3.85
CA TRP A 675 21.24 21.37 4.07
C TRP A 675 20.90 21.51 5.56
N THR A 676 21.39 20.61 6.42
CA THR A 676 21.15 20.71 7.86
C THR A 676 21.78 21.97 8.49
N LEU A 677 23.00 22.33 8.09
CA LEU A 677 23.65 23.56 8.58
C LEU A 677 22.89 24.82 8.10
N ASN A 678 22.39 24.81 6.86
CA ASN A 678 21.54 25.88 6.36
C ASN A 678 20.19 25.97 7.11
N LEU A 679 19.56 24.84 7.43
CA LEU A 679 18.34 24.80 8.25
C LEU A 679 18.58 25.37 9.66
N LEU A 680 19.66 24.97 10.32
CA LEU A 680 20.02 25.50 11.65
C LEU A 680 20.29 27.00 11.63
N ARG A 681 20.94 27.47 10.57
CA ARG A 681 21.18 28.89 10.34
C ARG A 681 19.88 29.66 10.08
N TYR A 682 18.98 29.12 9.25
CA TYR A 682 17.65 29.68 9.04
C TYR A 682 16.88 29.83 10.37
N MET A 683 16.96 28.83 11.26
CA MET A 683 16.37 28.94 12.60
C MET A 683 16.99 30.08 13.43
N VAL A 684 18.31 30.24 13.40
CA VAL A 684 18.99 31.35 14.10
C VAL A 684 18.59 32.71 13.51
N GLU A 685 18.58 32.84 12.19
CA GLU A 685 18.17 34.06 11.48
C GLU A 685 16.75 34.46 11.89
N TYR A 686 15.81 33.50 11.93
CA TYR A 686 14.45 33.74 12.39
C TYR A 686 14.38 34.23 13.85
N ILE A 687 15.08 33.56 14.78
CA ILE A 687 15.07 33.95 16.21
C ILE A 687 15.61 35.38 16.40
N LEU A 688 16.64 35.76 15.63
CA LEU A 688 17.19 37.11 15.67
C LEU A 688 16.26 38.14 15.01
N GLU A 689 15.62 37.78 13.89
CA GLU A 689 14.67 38.62 13.16
C GLU A 689 13.44 38.95 14.00
N VAL A 690 12.90 37.99 14.77
CA VAL A 690 11.82 38.24 15.75
C VAL A 690 12.21 39.39 16.69
N GLY A 691 13.46 39.41 17.12
CA GLY A 691 13.94 40.46 18.02
C GLY A 691 14.17 41.81 17.38
N ASP A 692 14.63 41.81 16.13
CA ASP A 692 14.84 43.03 15.38
C ASP A 692 13.51 43.65 14.97
N ARG A 693 12.48 42.84 14.67
CA ARG A 693 11.10 43.29 14.44
C ARG A 693 10.48 43.96 15.66
N GLU A 694 10.66 43.40 16.86
CA GLU A 694 10.19 44.03 18.10
C GLU A 694 10.85 45.39 18.33
N SER A 695 12.12 45.53 17.97
CA SER A 695 12.90 46.75 18.21
C SER A 695 12.73 47.80 17.10
N ASN A 696 12.51 47.37 15.84
CA ASN A 696 12.49 48.20 14.65
C ASN A 696 11.42 47.71 13.65
N PRO A 697 10.12 47.77 14.00
CA PRO A 697 9.06 47.18 13.18
C PRO A 697 8.97 47.75 11.77
N GLU A 698 9.29 49.04 11.59
CA GLU A 698 9.19 49.74 10.30
C GLU A 698 10.26 49.31 9.27
N CYS A 699 11.30 48.59 9.72
CA CYS A 699 12.36 48.09 8.84
C CYS A 699 12.05 46.72 8.21
N PHE A 700 10.93 46.11 8.57
CA PHE A 700 10.56 44.77 8.12
C PHE A 700 9.22 44.79 7.41
N GLU A 701 9.09 43.96 6.39
CA GLU A 701 7.79 43.69 5.79
C GLU A 701 6.85 43.04 6.82
N PRO A 702 5.54 43.35 6.76
CA PRO A 702 4.56 42.75 7.64
C PRO A 702 4.59 41.22 7.51
N VAL A 703 4.55 40.53 8.65
CA VAL A 703 4.52 39.06 8.66
C VAL A 703 3.26 38.59 7.99
N ASN A 704 3.40 37.59 7.14
CA ASN A 704 2.28 37.02 6.43
C ASN A 704 1.48 36.11 7.39
N GLU A 705 0.59 36.71 8.17
CA GLU A 705 -0.29 36.02 9.13
C GLU A 705 -1.13 34.92 8.47
N ALA A 706 -1.43 35.05 7.16
CA ALA A 706 -2.12 34.02 6.40
C ALA A 706 -1.30 32.72 6.22
N GLN A 707 0.02 32.76 6.48
CA GLN A 707 0.88 31.56 6.55
C GLN A 707 1.02 30.99 7.97
N GLY A 708 0.31 31.55 8.95
CA GLY A 708 0.34 31.11 10.35
C GLY A 708 1.57 31.54 11.12
N GLU A 709 2.37 32.46 10.59
CA GLU A 709 3.53 33.03 11.28
C GLU A 709 3.12 34.26 12.09
N SER A 710 3.68 34.42 13.28
CA SER A 710 3.46 35.60 14.11
C SER A 710 4.71 36.49 14.17
N PRO A 711 4.55 37.84 14.25
CA PRO A 711 5.67 38.76 14.32
C PRO A 711 6.51 38.60 15.59
N ASP A 712 5.91 38.10 16.66
CA ASP A 712 6.53 37.91 17.97
C ASP A 712 7.20 36.53 18.15
N GLY A 713 7.17 35.69 17.11
CA GLY A 713 7.77 34.36 17.13
C GLY A 713 6.99 33.29 17.92
N SER A 714 5.77 33.60 18.39
CA SER A 714 4.88 32.63 19.05
C SER A 714 4.35 31.55 18.12
N GLN A 715 4.18 31.85 16.83
CA GLN A 715 3.72 30.94 15.79
C GLN A 715 4.66 30.96 14.58
N GLY A 716 4.78 29.82 13.88
CA GLY A 716 5.61 29.67 12.69
C GLY A 716 6.37 28.34 12.62
N LEU A 717 7.12 28.14 11.54
CA LEU A 717 7.87 26.89 11.33
C LEU A 717 8.99 26.70 12.37
N VAL A 718 9.75 27.76 12.67
CA VAL A 718 10.88 27.69 13.62
C VAL A 718 10.43 27.37 15.06
N PRO A 719 9.40 28.02 15.65
CA PRO A 719 8.92 27.60 16.96
C PRO A 719 8.43 26.15 16.96
N LEU A 720 7.77 25.65 15.90
CA LEU A 720 7.42 24.23 15.79
C LEU A 720 8.66 23.32 15.81
N LEU A 721 9.71 23.65 15.05
CA LEU A 721 10.93 22.85 14.97
C LEU A 721 11.68 22.76 16.32
N ILE A 722 11.66 23.84 17.11
CA ILE A 722 12.30 23.92 18.43
C ILE A 722 11.46 23.20 19.49
N ASN A 723 10.14 23.42 19.48
CA ASN A 723 9.23 22.93 20.50
C ASN A 723 8.87 21.44 20.31
N CYS A 724 8.87 20.94 19.07
CA CYS A 724 8.58 19.54 18.80
C CYS A 724 9.77 18.65 19.20
N HIS A 725 9.50 17.67 20.06
CA HIS A 725 10.52 16.80 20.63
C HIS A 725 11.33 16.06 19.55
N TRP A 726 10.65 15.48 18.55
CA TRP A 726 11.30 14.67 17.51
C TRP A 726 12.28 15.48 16.65
N THR A 727 11.88 16.65 16.16
CA THR A 727 12.73 17.48 15.28
C THR A 727 13.97 17.98 16.01
N ARG A 728 13.79 18.50 17.23
CA ARG A 728 14.89 18.98 18.07
C ARG A 728 15.93 17.88 18.29
N HIS A 729 15.48 16.67 18.58
CA HIS A 729 16.40 15.58 18.86
C HIS A 729 17.06 14.99 17.62
N MET A 730 16.37 14.93 16.47
CA MET A 730 17.00 14.55 15.20
C MET A 730 18.11 15.54 14.85
N LEU A 731 17.85 16.85 14.99
CA LEU A 731 18.86 17.90 14.80
C LEU A 731 20.06 17.72 15.74
N TRP A 732 19.79 17.45 17.02
CA TRP A 732 20.84 17.22 18.01
C TRP A 732 21.67 15.96 17.72
N ALA A 733 21.02 14.87 17.29
CA ALA A 733 21.71 13.64 16.87
C ALA A 733 22.60 13.88 15.64
N ILE A 734 22.13 14.66 14.66
CA ILE A 734 22.93 15.05 13.49
C ILE A 734 24.15 15.86 13.93
N LEU A 735 23.97 16.88 14.80
CA LEU A 735 25.08 17.69 15.30
C LEU A 735 26.12 16.85 16.05
N LYS A 736 25.69 15.89 16.86
CA LYS A 736 26.60 14.94 17.52
C LYS A 736 27.42 14.11 16.53
N ILE A 737 26.80 13.64 15.44
CA ILE A 737 27.52 12.88 14.39
C ILE A 737 28.51 13.79 13.66
N ILE A 738 28.12 15.04 13.38
CA ILE A 738 28.97 16.05 12.72
C ILE A 738 30.17 16.44 13.59
N ASN A 739 29.98 16.58 14.91
CA ASN A 739 31.03 16.96 15.87
C ASN A 739 31.85 15.77 16.40
N GLY A 740 31.39 14.54 16.19
CA GLY A 740 32.02 13.35 16.73
C GLY A 740 33.39 13.05 16.10
N PRO A 741 34.25 12.27 16.81
CA PRO A 741 35.55 11.84 16.29
C PRO A 741 35.44 11.02 14.99
N TYR A 742 34.25 10.53 14.67
CA TYR A 742 33.91 9.84 13.42
C TYR A 742 34.22 10.65 12.15
N MET A 743 34.48 11.95 12.26
CA MET A 743 34.89 12.82 11.15
C MET A 743 36.42 13.00 11.02
N ALA A 744 37.23 12.54 11.98
CA ALA A 744 38.70 12.64 11.96
C ALA A 744 39.37 11.48 11.18
N PRO A 745 40.40 11.71 10.36
CA PRO A 745 41.00 10.69 9.50
C PRO A 745 41.78 9.62 10.29
N GLU A 746 41.14 8.49 10.60
CA GLU A 746 41.77 7.32 11.25
C GLU A 746 41.99 6.13 10.30
N SER A 747 41.42 6.15 9.09
CA SER A 747 41.58 5.06 8.11
C SER A 747 42.96 5.08 7.47
N ARG A 748 43.58 3.91 7.27
CA ARG A 748 44.83 3.74 6.51
C ARG A 748 44.62 3.78 4.98
N HIS A 749 43.38 3.84 4.50
CA HIS A 749 43.06 3.79 3.07
C HIS A 749 42.96 5.20 2.45
N PRO A 750 43.73 5.53 1.38
CA PRO A 750 43.79 6.89 0.81
C PRO A 750 42.43 7.47 0.40
N LEU A 751 41.57 6.67 -0.24
CA LEU A 751 40.23 7.11 -0.66
C LEU A 751 39.30 7.42 0.53
N ALA A 752 39.42 6.68 1.64
CA ALA A 752 38.61 6.93 2.83
C ALA A 752 39.07 8.21 3.54
N ILE A 753 40.38 8.48 3.56
CA ILE A 753 40.94 9.75 4.05
C ILE A 753 40.44 10.91 3.18
N GLN A 754 40.42 10.76 1.86
CA GLN A 754 39.94 11.80 0.94
C GLN A 754 38.46 12.14 1.18
N VAL A 755 37.60 11.12 1.34
CA VAL A 755 36.17 11.29 1.68
C VAL A 755 36.03 12.01 3.01
N ALA A 756 36.73 11.56 4.06
CA ALA A 756 36.70 12.18 5.38
C ALA A 756 37.14 13.66 5.34
N ASN A 757 38.24 13.96 4.62
CA ASN A 757 38.74 15.33 4.46
C ASN A 757 37.78 16.22 3.69
N GLN A 758 37.02 15.67 2.73
CA GLN A 758 36.01 16.45 2.01
C GLN A 758 34.80 16.74 2.90
N VAL A 759 34.32 15.74 3.66
CA VAL A 759 33.25 15.93 4.64
C VAL A 759 33.65 16.98 5.69
N ALA A 760 34.85 16.88 6.26
CA ALA A 760 35.38 17.86 7.21
C ALA A 760 35.47 19.27 6.59
N ARG A 761 35.88 19.37 5.31
CA ARG A 761 35.88 20.64 4.58
C ARG A 761 34.48 21.23 4.43
N GLU A 762 33.46 20.42 4.13
CA GLU A 762 32.09 20.93 4.01
C GLU A 762 31.51 21.37 5.36
N ILE A 763 31.79 20.64 6.45
CA ILE A 763 31.44 21.08 7.81
C ILE A 763 32.08 22.43 8.12
N ASN A 764 33.39 22.55 7.86
CA ASN A 764 34.16 23.77 8.08
C ASN A 764 33.62 24.94 7.24
N LYS A 765 33.26 24.73 5.97
CA LYS A 765 32.65 25.77 5.12
C LYS A 765 31.28 26.23 5.63
N GLY A 766 30.50 25.31 6.19
CA GLY A 766 29.18 25.61 6.75
C GLY A 766 29.24 26.30 8.12
N ALA A 767 30.28 26.05 8.90
CA ALA A 767 30.43 26.58 10.26
C ALA A 767 31.34 27.82 10.36
N ILE A 768 32.51 27.83 9.70
CA ILE A 768 33.51 28.90 9.84
C ILE A 768 33.14 30.10 8.96
N GLY A 769 33.17 31.30 9.55
CA GLY A 769 32.95 32.56 8.80
C GLY A 769 31.52 32.75 8.33
N LYS A 770 30.56 32.02 8.90
CA LYS A 770 29.12 32.11 8.58
C LYS A 770 28.29 32.76 9.70
N GLY A 771 28.94 33.18 10.78
CA GLY A 771 28.37 34.05 11.82
C GLY A 771 27.79 33.36 13.04
N VAL A 772 27.81 32.01 13.10
CA VAL A 772 27.37 31.21 14.25
C VAL A 772 28.27 29.98 14.38
N THR A 773 28.68 29.63 15.60
CA THR A 773 29.50 28.44 15.86
C THR A 773 28.63 27.20 16.13
N ILE A 774 29.17 26.00 15.93
CA ILE A 774 28.41 24.76 16.18
C ILE A 774 27.98 24.64 17.66
N LEU A 775 28.81 25.12 18.60
CA LEU A 775 28.46 25.15 20.03
C LEU A 775 27.20 25.97 20.32
N VAL A 776 27.00 27.07 19.58
CA VAL A 776 25.76 27.87 19.67
C VAL A 776 24.56 27.09 19.16
N LEU A 777 24.72 26.37 18.04
CA LEU A 777 23.65 25.54 17.47
C LEU A 777 23.25 24.41 18.41
N GLU A 778 24.22 23.77 19.08
CA GLU A 778 23.94 22.77 20.11
C GLU A 778 23.24 23.38 21.33
N ALA A 779 23.68 24.55 21.79
CA ALA A 779 23.06 25.25 22.90
C ALA A 779 21.60 25.61 22.60
N MET A 780 21.28 26.05 21.38
CA MET A 780 19.91 26.36 20.93
C MET A 780 18.96 25.17 21.02
N LEU A 781 19.46 23.94 20.85
CA LEU A 781 18.65 22.71 20.82
C LEU A 781 18.54 22.01 22.18
N ARG A 782 19.10 22.60 23.24
CA ARG A 782 19.03 22.02 24.58
C ARG A 782 17.57 21.87 25.04
N PRO A 783 17.26 20.80 25.77
CA PRO A 783 15.89 20.56 26.19
C PRO A 783 15.35 21.60 27.18
N GLU A 784 16.25 22.29 27.89
CA GLU A 784 15.95 23.30 28.92
C GLU A 784 15.07 24.48 28.44
N TRP A 785 15.11 24.79 27.14
CA TRP A 785 14.29 25.86 26.57
C TRP A 785 12.81 25.53 26.54
N VAL A 786 12.50 24.25 26.33
CA VAL A 786 11.14 23.74 26.15
C VAL A 786 10.60 23.22 27.49
N THR A 787 11.47 22.75 28.38
CA THR A 787 11.06 22.24 29.70
C THR A 787 10.32 23.26 30.54
N GLN A 788 10.52 24.56 30.32
CA GLN A 788 9.77 25.59 31.03
C GLN A 788 8.27 25.54 30.71
N ALA A 789 7.91 25.20 29.46
CA ALA A 789 6.53 25.00 29.03
C ALA A 789 5.95 23.65 29.49
N ASP A 790 6.81 22.71 29.87
CA ASP A 790 6.43 21.43 30.49
C ASP A 790 6.23 21.55 32.01
N LEU A 791 6.34 22.75 32.60
CA LEU A 791 6.05 23.00 34.01
C LEU A 791 4.56 23.32 34.21
N THR A 792 4.00 22.86 35.32
CA THR A 792 2.68 23.28 35.81
C THR A 792 2.72 24.76 36.25
N PRO A 793 1.56 25.44 36.42
CA PRO A 793 1.51 26.82 36.91
C PRO A 793 2.21 27.05 38.26
N GLY A 794 2.40 26.00 39.07
CA GLY A 794 3.15 26.03 40.32
C GLY A 794 4.66 25.75 40.20
N GLY A 795 5.20 25.63 38.98
CA GLY A 795 6.62 25.39 38.72
C GLY A 795 7.09 23.94 38.89
N ALA A 796 6.20 23.00 39.23
CA ALA A 796 6.51 21.58 39.29
C ALA A 796 6.44 20.95 37.88
N PRO A 797 7.29 19.94 37.54
CA PRO A 797 7.21 19.23 36.28
C PRO A 797 5.82 18.62 36.05
N GLU A 798 5.25 18.79 34.86
CA GLU A 798 4.06 18.05 34.44
C GLU A 798 4.41 16.55 34.39
N GLN A 799 3.85 15.77 35.31
CA GLN A 799 4.14 14.34 35.42
C GLN A 799 3.30 13.48 34.47
N SER A 800 2.27 14.08 33.84
CA SER A 800 1.40 13.38 32.90
C SER A 800 2.03 13.31 31.51
N ALA A 801 2.62 12.15 31.18
CA ALA A 801 3.11 11.85 29.83
C ALA A 801 1.98 11.98 28.77
N THR A 802 0.74 11.67 29.14
CA THR A 802 -0.44 11.81 28.29
C THR A 802 -0.69 13.27 27.90
N ILE A 803 -0.65 14.22 28.84
CA ILE A 803 -0.87 15.64 28.56
C ILE A 803 0.24 16.20 27.66
N LEU A 804 1.50 15.92 27.99
CA LEU A 804 2.64 16.40 27.23
C LEU A 804 2.66 15.83 25.80
N SER A 805 2.44 14.52 25.65
CA SER A 805 2.37 13.89 24.33
C SER A 805 1.18 14.42 23.52
N GLN A 806 0.02 14.66 24.14
CA GLN A 806 -1.12 15.26 23.47
C GLN A 806 -0.80 16.65 22.91
N ARG A 807 -0.17 17.53 23.69
CA ARG A 807 0.23 18.87 23.22
C ARG A 807 1.20 18.77 22.04
N GLN A 808 2.18 17.87 22.11
CA GLN A 808 3.13 17.65 21.02
C GLN A 808 2.43 17.16 19.75
N ILE A 809 1.53 16.17 19.86
CA ILE A 809 0.76 15.65 18.72
C ILE A 809 -0.16 16.71 18.11
N GLU A 810 -0.77 17.54 18.94
CA GLU A 810 -1.61 18.66 18.48
C GLU A 810 -0.80 19.70 17.71
N MET A 811 0.37 20.12 18.23
CA MET A 811 1.27 21.04 17.52
C MET A 811 1.73 20.46 16.17
N MET A 812 2.10 19.19 16.15
CA MET A 812 2.52 18.52 14.92
C MET A 812 1.38 18.43 13.88
N SER A 813 0.16 18.06 14.31
CA SER A 813 -0.97 17.83 13.41
C SER A 813 -1.63 19.10 12.88
N THR A 814 -1.70 20.15 13.70
CA THR A 814 -2.32 21.44 13.34
C THR A 814 -1.32 22.44 12.78
N GLY A 815 -0.04 22.31 13.14
CA GLY A 815 0.96 23.36 12.92
C GLY A 815 0.76 24.59 13.79
N ILE A 816 -0.08 24.52 14.83
CA ILE A 816 -0.31 25.62 15.77
C ILE A 816 0.51 25.33 17.02
N VAL A 817 1.38 26.26 17.40
CA VAL A 817 2.16 26.19 18.63
C VAL A 817 1.22 26.42 19.81
N CYS A 818 1.22 25.51 20.78
CA CYS A 818 0.41 25.64 21.99
C CYS A 818 0.88 26.86 22.81
N GLU A 819 -0.06 27.58 23.45
CA GLU A 819 0.19 28.81 24.20
C GLU A 819 1.33 28.67 25.22
N THR A 820 1.42 27.52 25.89
CA THR A 820 2.50 27.23 26.85
C THR A 820 3.89 27.28 26.23
N TYR A 821 4.03 26.95 24.94
CA TYR A 821 5.29 26.95 24.20
C TYR A 821 5.54 28.22 23.38
N ALA A 822 4.57 29.14 23.30
CA ALA A 822 4.62 30.36 22.50
C ALA A 822 5.83 31.26 22.87
N GLY A 823 6.21 31.28 24.15
CA GLY A 823 7.34 32.10 24.63
C GLY A 823 8.73 31.55 24.33
N THR A 824 8.86 30.33 23.80
CA THR A 824 10.15 29.63 23.71
C THR A 824 11.16 30.35 22.83
N VAL A 825 10.74 30.89 21.68
CA VAL A 825 11.63 31.63 20.77
C VAL A 825 12.20 32.87 21.45
N LYS A 826 11.36 33.66 22.14
CA LYS A 826 11.80 34.85 22.88
C LYS A 826 12.74 34.49 24.03
N LEU A 827 12.45 33.38 24.73
CA LEU A 827 13.30 32.88 25.80
C LEU A 827 14.70 32.52 25.30
N VAL A 828 14.78 31.75 24.21
CA VAL A 828 16.06 31.37 23.59
C VAL A 828 16.82 32.62 23.13
N ARG A 829 16.15 33.57 22.47
CA ARG A 829 16.77 34.84 22.10
C ARG A 829 17.38 35.55 23.30
N ALA A 830 16.57 35.83 24.32
CA ALA A 830 16.96 36.65 25.46
C ALA A 830 18.09 36.01 26.29
N LYS A 831 18.01 34.70 26.52
CA LYS A 831 18.97 34.01 27.39
C LYS A 831 20.23 33.51 26.67
N LEU A 832 20.13 33.13 25.39
CA LEU A 832 21.24 32.59 24.63
C LEU A 832 21.87 33.64 23.71
N PHE A 833 21.09 34.25 22.82
CA PHE A 833 21.63 35.08 21.75
C PHE A 833 22.04 36.47 22.21
N ASP A 834 21.29 37.10 23.12
CA ASP A 834 21.66 38.43 23.64
C ASP A 834 22.98 38.36 24.44
N GLY A 835 23.14 37.38 25.32
CA GLY A 835 24.39 37.18 26.07
C GLY A 835 25.59 36.74 25.22
N MET A 836 25.37 36.09 24.07
CA MET A 836 26.45 35.73 23.14
C MET A 836 26.81 36.85 22.16
N ARG A 837 25.88 37.77 21.91
CA ARG A 837 26.16 39.02 21.19
C ARG A 837 27.16 39.87 21.96
N GLU A 838 26.97 40.01 23.27
CA GLU A 838 27.91 40.74 24.14
C GLU A 838 29.33 40.14 24.11
N LYS A 839 29.44 38.84 23.81
CA LYS A 839 30.72 38.10 23.73
C LYS A 839 31.32 38.04 22.31
N ASN A 840 30.75 38.75 21.33
CA ASN A 840 31.15 38.70 19.91
C ASN A 840 31.18 37.28 19.31
N GLN A 841 30.34 36.36 19.82
CA GLN A 841 30.28 34.97 19.34
C GLN A 841 29.31 34.78 18.17
N ILE A 842 28.55 35.83 17.83
CA ILE A 842 27.61 35.88 16.71
C ILE A 842 27.97 37.07 15.83
N ASP A 843 28.11 36.84 14.52
CA ASP A 843 28.37 37.88 13.53
C ASP A 843 27.11 38.08 12.67
N ARG A 844 26.29 39.05 13.07
CA ARG A 844 25.00 39.36 12.43
C ARG A 844 25.14 39.78 10.97
N LEU A 845 26.19 40.50 10.62
CA LEU A 845 26.41 40.93 9.24
C LEU A 845 26.64 39.71 8.34
N LYS A 846 27.43 38.74 8.78
CA LYS A 846 27.65 37.50 8.04
C LYS A 846 26.40 36.63 7.96
N LEU A 847 25.56 36.63 9.00
CA LEU A 847 24.25 36.00 8.98
C LEU A 847 23.34 36.62 7.91
N TRP A 848 23.31 37.95 7.83
CA TRP A 848 22.49 38.65 6.85
C TRP A 848 23.01 38.47 5.40
N VAL A 849 24.32 38.57 5.17
CA VAL A 849 24.91 38.45 3.82
C VAL A 849 24.73 37.08 3.18
N ASN A 850 24.66 36.00 3.99
CA ASN A 850 24.38 34.66 3.45
C ASN A 850 23.02 34.14 3.93
N ARG A 851 21.99 35.00 3.94
CA ARG A 851 20.64 34.65 4.36
C ARG A 851 20.15 33.39 3.66
N VAL A 852 19.57 32.47 4.43
CA VAL A 852 19.01 31.22 3.89
C VAL A 852 17.56 31.45 3.50
N LYS A 853 17.19 31.14 2.25
CA LYS A 853 15.80 31.26 1.81
C LYS A 853 14.97 30.09 2.34
N THR A 854 13.71 30.36 2.71
CA THR A 854 12.76 29.32 3.13
C THR A 854 12.57 28.25 2.05
N GLU A 855 12.59 28.64 0.77
CA GLU A 855 12.49 27.73 -0.39
C GLU A 855 13.64 26.72 -0.44
N ASP A 856 14.85 27.10 -0.06
CA ASP A 856 16.01 26.19 -0.02
C ASP A 856 15.88 25.19 1.13
N VAL A 857 15.30 25.61 2.26
CA VAL A 857 15.01 24.72 3.40
C VAL A 857 13.92 23.70 3.05
N LEU A 858 12.86 24.17 2.38
CA LEU A 858 11.73 23.34 1.95
C LEU A 858 11.99 22.59 0.65
N LEU A 859 13.15 22.77 0.02
CA LEU A 859 13.52 22.17 -1.26
C LEU A 859 12.48 22.45 -2.35
N VAL A 860 12.00 23.69 -2.46
CA VAL A 860 11.03 24.10 -3.48
C VAL A 860 11.71 24.15 -4.86
N ASP A 861 11.10 23.53 -5.86
CA ASP A 861 11.67 23.43 -7.20
C ASP A 861 11.59 24.76 -7.96
N GLY A 862 12.69 25.18 -8.59
CA GLY A 862 12.77 26.36 -9.43
C GLY A 862 12.49 26.05 -10.90
N LYS A 863 11.32 25.45 -11.20
CA LYS A 863 10.99 25.01 -12.57
C LYS A 863 11.02 26.15 -13.59
N THR A 864 10.60 27.36 -13.19
CA THR A 864 10.68 28.58 -14.00
C THR A 864 12.12 29.02 -14.28
N GLU A 865 13.06 28.66 -13.41
CA GLU A 865 14.50 28.92 -13.55
C GLU A 865 15.24 27.74 -14.20
N GLY A 866 14.54 26.69 -14.62
CA GLY A 866 15.14 25.54 -15.30
C GLY A 866 15.81 24.51 -14.39
N TRP A 867 15.47 24.43 -13.10
CA TRP A 867 16.03 23.42 -12.21
C TRP A 867 15.03 22.83 -11.19
N VAL A 868 15.35 21.65 -10.67
CA VAL A 868 14.61 20.97 -9.58
C VAL A 868 15.56 20.47 -8.48
N TRP A 869 15.07 20.18 -7.27
CA TRP A 869 15.91 19.61 -6.21
C TRP A 869 15.99 18.08 -6.30
N ASP A 870 17.19 17.54 -6.13
CA ASP A 870 17.36 16.14 -5.74
C ASP A 870 17.00 15.97 -4.26
N VAL A 871 15.99 15.16 -4.00
CA VAL A 871 15.45 14.92 -2.67
C VAL A 871 16.40 14.11 -1.76
N HIS A 872 17.36 13.37 -2.30
CA HIS A 872 18.34 12.63 -1.51
C HIS A 872 19.60 13.48 -1.28
N SER A 873 20.23 13.97 -2.35
CA SER A 873 21.50 14.68 -2.31
C SER A 873 21.36 16.16 -1.93
N LYS A 874 20.14 16.71 -1.92
CA LYS A 874 19.87 18.13 -1.61
C LYS A 874 20.67 19.06 -2.54
N LYS A 875 20.78 18.69 -3.82
CA LYS A 875 21.43 19.47 -4.87
C LYS A 875 20.42 19.89 -5.92
N LYS A 876 20.69 21.02 -6.57
CA LYS A 876 19.91 21.44 -7.75
C LYS A 876 20.33 20.60 -8.95
N ILE A 877 19.34 19.98 -9.58
CA ILE A 877 19.43 19.27 -10.86
C ILE A 877 19.07 20.29 -11.93
N TRP A 878 19.99 20.54 -12.86
CA TRP A 878 19.80 21.48 -13.98
C TRP A 878 19.47 20.75 -15.29
N GLU A 879 19.79 19.47 -15.37
CA GLU A 879 19.60 18.64 -16.55
C GLU A 879 19.29 17.20 -16.11
N GLY A 880 18.42 16.51 -16.86
CA GLY A 880 18.13 15.10 -16.66
C GLY A 880 19.32 14.18 -16.99
N VAL A 881 19.13 12.87 -16.80
CA VAL A 881 20.13 11.85 -17.15
C VAL A 881 19.81 11.24 -18.50
N ARG A 882 20.83 11.10 -19.35
CA ARG A 882 20.69 10.40 -20.64
C ARG A 882 20.60 8.89 -20.44
N GLU A 883 19.54 8.27 -20.95
CA GLU A 883 19.50 6.81 -21.09
C GLU A 883 20.44 6.40 -22.23
N LYS A 884 21.30 5.41 -21.97
CA LYS A 884 22.11 4.79 -23.02
C LYS A 884 21.32 3.59 -23.55
N ASP A 885 20.71 3.75 -24.72
CA ASP A 885 20.19 2.60 -25.47
C ASP A 885 21.33 1.69 -25.92
N SER A 886 21.01 0.41 -26.10
CA SER A 886 21.89 -0.61 -26.72
C SER A 886 22.43 -0.20 -28.09
N ASP A 887 21.73 0.70 -28.79
CA ASP A 887 22.09 1.21 -30.13
C ASP A 887 22.81 2.57 -30.11
N GLY A 888 23.11 3.13 -28.93
CA GLY A 888 23.93 4.35 -28.79
C GLY A 888 23.28 5.68 -29.20
N LEU A 889 22.05 5.67 -29.70
CA LEU A 889 21.26 6.87 -30.02
C LEU A 889 20.45 7.33 -28.80
N ALA A 890 21.05 8.15 -27.93
CA ALA A 890 20.35 8.75 -26.80
C ALA A 890 19.25 9.72 -27.30
N ARG A 891 17.97 9.40 -27.07
CA ARG A 891 16.85 10.23 -27.55
C ARG A 891 16.32 11.24 -26.53
N ASN A 892 16.19 10.89 -25.25
CA ASN A 892 15.54 11.76 -24.24
C ASN A 892 16.34 11.89 -22.93
N MET A 893 16.24 13.06 -22.29
CA MET A 893 16.73 13.32 -20.93
C MET A 893 15.68 12.86 -19.93
N LEU A 894 16.07 12.08 -18.93
CA LEU A 894 15.14 11.44 -17.99
C LEU A 894 15.38 11.89 -16.55
N ILE A 895 14.32 11.87 -15.73
CA ILE A 895 14.39 12.14 -14.30
C ILE A 895 13.45 11.21 -13.54
N LYS A 896 13.79 10.92 -12.28
CA LYS A 896 12.87 10.24 -11.37
C LYS A 896 11.96 11.24 -10.67
N THR A 897 10.66 10.98 -10.70
CA THR A 897 9.65 11.76 -9.98
C THR A 897 8.91 10.86 -9.00
N CYS A 898 8.81 11.29 -7.75
CA CYS A 898 8.10 10.55 -6.72
C CYS A 898 6.59 10.63 -6.96
N VAL A 899 5.90 9.49 -7.02
CA VAL A 899 4.45 9.48 -7.28
C VAL A 899 3.63 10.08 -6.14
N ARG A 900 4.20 10.21 -4.93
CA ARG A 900 3.47 10.61 -3.72
C ARG A 900 3.65 12.07 -3.33
N CYS A 901 4.87 12.60 -3.46
CA CYS A 901 5.18 13.99 -3.11
C CYS A 901 5.63 14.83 -4.31
N GLY A 902 5.72 14.26 -5.51
CA GLY A 902 6.17 14.95 -6.72
C GLY A 902 7.66 15.31 -6.76
N ARG A 903 8.45 15.00 -5.71
CA ARG A 903 9.87 15.36 -5.64
C ARG A 903 10.77 14.47 -6.50
N HIS A 904 11.95 14.99 -6.82
CA HIS A 904 12.80 14.44 -7.86
C HIS A 904 14.09 13.79 -7.34
N SER A 905 14.69 12.93 -8.15
CA SER A 905 16.07 12.44 -7.92
C SER A 905 16.82 12.21 -9.24
N ASP A 906 18.11 12.52 -9.23
CA ASP A 906 19.05 12.41 -10.35
C ASP A 906 19.50 10.96 -10.63
N GLY A 907 19.29 10.03 -9.69
CA GLY A 907 19.84 8.68 -9.74
C GLY A 907 19.12 7.71 -10.69
N VAL A 908 18.97 8.09 -11.97
CA VAL A 908 18.31 7.32 -13.05
C VAL A 908 19.12 6.08 -13.41
N ALA A 909 20.42 6.24 -13.66
CA ALA A 909 21.36 5.13 -13.70
C ALA A 909 21.69 4.76 -12.25
N GLY A 910 21.37 3.55 -11.80
CA GLY A 910 21.86 3.08 -10.50
C GLY A 910 23.39 3.30 -10.43
N PRO A 911 23.96 3.74 -9.29
CA PRO A 911 25.40 3.90 -9.20
C PRO A 911 26.04 2.57 -9.57
N LYS A 912 27.01 2.60 -10.48
CA LYS A 912 27.83 1.44 -10.84
C LYS A 912 28.70 1.08 -9.64
N ILE A 913 28.09 0.49 -8.63
CA ILE A 913 28.82 -0.03 -7.49
C ILE A 913 29.45 -1.33 -7.98
N GLY A 914 30.77 -1.33 -8.17
CA GLY A 914 31.58 -2.52 -8.45
C GLY A 914 31.68 -3.48 -7.27
N LEU A 915 30.60 -3.68 -6.50
CA LEU A 915 30.49 -4.62 -5.39
C LEU A 915 29.15 -5.33 -5.49
N GLY A 916 29.17 -6.66 -5.39
CA GLY A 916 28.00 -7.54 -5.40
C GLY A 916 27.06 -7.42 -4.18
N LYS A 917 26.75 -6.20 -3.74
CA LYS A 917 25.70 -5.91 -2.75
C LYS A 917 24.69 -4.94 -3.34
N PRO A 918 23.37 -5.21 -3.22
CA PRO A 918 22.33 -4.30 -3.69
C PRO A 918 22.45 -2.94 -3.00
N ARG A 919 22.03 -1.87 -3.69
CA ARG A 919 21.85 -0.52 -3.14
C ARG A 919 21.18 -0.63 -1.75
N PRO A 920 21.56 0.17 -0.74
CA PRO A 920 20.74 0.28 0.45
C PRO A 920 19.30 0.61 0.00
N PRO A 921 18.28 -0.15 0.42
CA PRO A 921 16.89 0.06 0.01
C PRO A 921 16.43 1.52 0.23
N LEU A 922 17.12 2.24 1.13
CA LEU A 922 16.98 3.66 1.43
C LEU A 922 16.95 4.60 0.20
N PHE A 923 17.64 4.27 -0.90
CA PHE A 923 17.70 5.14 -2.11
C PHE A 923 16.84 4.66 -3.27
N SER A 924 16.10 3.57 -3.08
CA SER A 924 15.17 3.04 -4.09
C SER A 924 13.81 3.74 -4.06
N ARG A 925 13.53 4.48 -2.99
CA ARG A 925 12.29 5.21 -2.72
C ARG A 925 12.62 6.62 -2.27
N CYS A 926 11.67 7.52 -2.42
CA CYS A 926 11.78 8.89 -1.93
C CYS A 926 11.86 8.92 -0.40
N ILE A 927 12.26 10.05 0.17
CA ILE A 927 12.29 10.27 1.63
C ILE A 927 10.92 10.11 2.29
N CYS A 928 9.83 10.29 1.52
CA CYS A 928 8.46 10.02 1.96
C CYS A 928 8.08 8.53 1.82
N ASP A 929 9.01 7.62 1.51
CA ASP A 929 8.76 6.21 1.15
C ASP A 929 7.89 6.04 -0.12
N GLY A 930 7.58 7.13 -0.82
CA GLY A 930 6.88 7.11 -2.09
C GLY A 930 7.82 6.60 -3.20
N PRO A 931 7.30 5.82 -4.15
CA PRO A 931 8.11 5.32 -5.23
C PRO A 931 8.40 6.32 -6.33
N PHE A 932 9.39 6.00 -7.16
CA PHE A 932 9.78 6.81 -8.31
C PHE A 932 9.29 6.22 -9.62
N VAL A 933 8.70 7.06 -10.45
CA VAL A 933 8.53 6.82 -11.90
C VAL A 933 9.61 7.56 -12.67
N ILE A 934 9.98 7.05 -13.84
CA ILE A 934 10.89 7.74 -14.76
C ILE A 934 10.05 8.54 -15.76
N GLU A 935 10.39 9.82 -15.91
CA GLU A 935 9.70 10.79 -16.77
C GLU A 935 10.72 11.52 -17.65
N ASN A 936 10.24 12.08 -18.77
CA ASN A 936 11.06 12.98 -19.58
C ASN A 936 11.29 14.29 -18.81
N TRP A 937 12.53 14.76 -18.81
CA TRP A 937 12.93 16.03 -18.21
C TRP A 937 12.10 17.19 -18.77
N ASP A 938 11.92 17.25 -20.09
CA ASP A 938 11.20 18.35 -20.74
C ASP A 938 9.72 18.40 -20.32
N ASP A 939 9.09 17.23 -20.12
CA ASP A 939 7.73 17.14 -19.58
C ASP A 939 7.68 17.66 -18.13
N VAL A 940 8.67 17.33 -17.31
CA VAL A 940 8.75 17.79 -15.92
C VAL A 940 8.94 19.31 -15.82
N MET A 941 9.69 19.90 -16.75
CA MET A 941 9.99 21.35 -16.80
C MET A 941 8.87 22.15 -17.46
N SER A 942 8.23 21.64 -18.52
CA SER A 942 7.12 22.30 -19.21
C SER A 942 5.87 22.46 -18.34
N ILE A 943 5.71 21.60 -17.33
CA ILE A 943 4.70 21.76 -16.27
C ILE A 943 4.92 23.08 -15.46
N GLY A 944 6.03 23.81 -15.61
CA GLY A 944 6.24 25.12 -14.98
C GLY A 944 5.54 26.31 -15.65
N HIS A 945 4.99 26.14 -16.85
CA HIS A 945 4.34 27.20 -17.63
C HIS A 945 2.80 27.21 -17.52
#